data_AF-W5J6E5-F1
#
_entry.id   AF-W5J6E5-F1
#
_cell.length_a   1.000
_cell.length_b   1.000
_cell.length_c   1.000
_cell.angle_alpha   90.00
_cell.angle_beta   90.00
_cell.angle_gamma   90.00
#
_symmetry.space_group_name_H-M   'P 1'
#
loop_
_entity.id
_entity.type
_entity.pdbx_description
1 polymer ?
#
loop_
_entity_poly.entity_id
_entity_poly.type
_entity_poly.pdbx_seq_one_letter_code
_entity_poly.pdbx_strand_id
1 'polypeptide(L)'
;MYRKVSSATVSNGAASSGTASNGAASNGAASNGTAMNGIALPGVPKSQRNGEANNYISYQSHHYCRVANDDEEDEYIIQRTVQETKGWDVFRDPPIKEDTGSMADQACLDLTIKILKIFAYLITFVIVLVGGVVAKGCVLFMSSQLRRDRKITYCNRDLARDKTFVVSLPEEERIAWMWALMIAFAVPEIGTFIRSTRICFFKSMKKPLKSHFLLVFLMESFHTIGLVLLFFVVLPEVDSVKGAMLTNCLCVIPGLLGMFSRTNKEGKRAVKSIVDLAAIAAQITGFVVWPLIENRPVLWLIPVSALLTSCGWWENYASAQSPFSFMRSLGRVKEDLKQTRYFTYMFLSVWKILLLFCLVLVLLFVRGDEVANLFSLFGVGYGPHKIVVEEVAVPFSSALPDLVEAAQAVDTIDIDAAYNTVTYVLIIQILAAYLCYIFGKFACKILIQGFSYAFPVNLTVPVAISLLIAACGIRSDDPCFFHGSIPDYLFFESPPVFRLNDFAARQMAWAWLLWLLSQTWITLHIWTPKCERLANTEKLFVTPMYNGLLIDQSMAMNRRRDDQADVKTEDLAEIEKEKGDEYYETISVHTDGSALPRPSVKSSDHITRIYACATLWHETKEEMMVFLKSIMRMDEDQCARRVAQKYLRIVDPDYYEFETHIFFDDAFEISDHSDDDIQCNRFVKILVDTIDEAASEVHQTNIRLRPPKKYPTPYGGRLVWTLPGKTKMIAHLKDKDRIRHRKRWSQVMYMYYLLGHRLMELPISVDRKEVMAENTYLLTLDGDIDFNPSAVTLLVDLMKKNKNLGAACGRIHPIGSGPMVWYQKFEYAIGHWLQKATEHMIGCVLCSPGCFSLFRGKRTIDRLN
;
A
#
# COMPACT_ATOMS: atom_id res chain seq x y z
N MET A 1 7.24 -12.89 40.77
CA MET A 1 7.73 -12.05 41.89
C MET A 1 6.84 -10.81 41.96
N TYR A 2 5.73 -10.87 42.71
CA TYR A 2 4.79 -9.74 42.83
C TYR A 2 5.18 -8.87 44.03
N ARG A 3 5.46 -7.59 43.79
CA ARG A 3 5.70 -6.60 44.85
C ARG A 3 4.54 -5.60 44.86
N LYS A 4 3.90 -5.50 46.03
CA LYS A 4 2.93 -4.46 46.43
C LYS A 4 3.52 -3.07 46.16
N VAL A 5 2.70 -2.15 45.64
CA VAL A 5 2.89 -0.71 45.83
C VAL A 5 1.58 -0.10 46.29
N SER A 6 1.73 0.76 47.28
CA SER A 6 0.76 1.34 48.21
C SER A 6 -0.11 2.44 47.61
N SER A 7 -1.29 2.59 48.22
CA SER A 7 -2.17 3.74 48.15
C SER A 7 -1.45 5.06 48.47
N ALA A 8 -1.70 6.09 47.66
CA ALA A 8 -1.44 7.48 48.01
C ALA A 8 -2.76 8.26 47.97
N THR A 9 -3.15 8.73 49.14
CA THR A 9 -4.25 9.65 49.43
C THR A 9 -3.85 11.05 48.94
N VAL A 10 -4.70 11.72 48.15
CA VAL A 10 -4.64 13.17 47.99
C VAL A 10 -6.05 13.75 48.20
N SER A 11 -6.04 14.78 49.01
CA SER A 11 -7.11 15.43 49.76
C SER A 11 -8.06 16.29 48.94
N ASN A 12 -9.29 16.38 49.46
CA ASN A 12 -10.32 17.35 49.15
C ASN A 12 -9.82 18.81 49.15
N GLY A 13 -10.28 19.57 48.16
CA GLY A 13 -10.34 21.03 48.19
C GLY A 13 -11.71 21.47 47.68
N ALA A 14 -12.59 21.83 48.61
CA ALA A 14 -13.88 22.42 48.32
C ALA A 14 -13.73 23.91 47.97
N ALA A 15 -14.45 24.39 46.96
CA ALA A 15 -14.83 25.80 46.84
C ALA A 15 -16.17 25.91 46.11
N SER A 16 -17.02 26.74 46.68
CA SER A 16 -18.45 26.89 46.50
C SER A 16 -18.84 27.95 45.47
N SER A 17 -20.08 27.81 44.99
CA SER A 17 -21.08 28.85 44.66
C SER A 17 -20.81 29.88 43.56
N GLY A 18 -21.75 29.97 42.60
CA GLY A 18 -21.91 31.10 41.70
C GLY A 18 -23.06 30.93 40.70
N THR A 19 -24.26 31.29 41.11
CA THR A 19 -25.50 31.45 40.30
C THR A 19 -25.37 32.52 39.22
N ALA A 20 -25.92 32.29 38.02
CA ALA A 20 -26.60 33.31 37.20
C ALA A 20 -27.42 32.67 36.08
N SER A 21 -28.64 33.20 35.91
CA SER A 21 -29.71 32.79 35.01
C SER A 21 -29.75 33.61 33.70
N ASN A 22 -30.73 33.25 32.85
CA ASN A 22 -31.25 33.93 31.64
C ASN A 22 -30.61 33.43 30.33
N GLY A 23 -31.33 33.00 29.30
CA GLY A 23 -32.74 33.10 28.95
C GLY A 23 -32.85 33.55 27.50
N ALA A 24 -33.34 32.70 26.59
CA ALA A 24 -33.90 33.10 25.30
C ALA A 24 -34.69 31.94 24.68
N ALA A 25 -35.99 32.15 24.55
CA ALA A 25 -36.93 31.33 23.80
C ALA A 25 -37.21 31.99 22.44
N SER A 26 -37.52 31.19 21.40
CA SER A 26 -38.71 31.41 20.55
C SER A 26 -38.81 30.39 19.40
N ASN A 27 -39.97 29.71 19.38
CA ASN A 27 -40.88 29.41 18.25
C ASN A 27 -40.32 28.62 17.04
N GLY A 28 -40.92 27.53 16.54
CA GLY A 28 -42.31 27.06 16.61
C GLY A 28 -43.03 27.31 15.28
N ALA A 29 -43.28 26.26 14.49
CA ALA A 29 -44.39 26.16 13.53
C ALA A 29 -44.55 24.73 13.01
N ALA A 30 -45.73 24.16 13.27
CA ALA A 30 -46.26 22.93 12.68
C ALA A 30 -47.32 23.31 11.61
N SER A 31 -47.53 22.48 10.60
CA SER A 31 -48.82 22.41 9.90
C SER A 31 -49.03 21.08 9.16
N ASN A 32 -50.17 20.47 9.47
CA ASN A 32 -50.80 19.27 8.92
C ASN A 32 -51.11 19.34 7.41
N GLY A 33 -51.38 18.18 6.79
CA GLY A 33 -52.10 18.14 5.52
C GLY A 33 -52.28 16.77 4.86
N THR A 34 -53.24 15.98 5.37
CA THR A 34 -54.26 15.19 4.62
C THR A 34 -53.93 14.24 3.45
N ALA A 35 -54.48 13.03 3.57
CA ALA A 35 -54.61 11.97 2.59
C ALA A 35 -55.68 12.21 1.50
N MET A 36 -55.53 11.58 0.33
CA MET A 36 -56.64 11.20 -0.56
C MET A 36 -56.32 9.91 -1.36
N ASN A 37 -57.32 9.04 -1.43
CA ASN A 37 -57.37 7.76 -2.13
C ASN A 37 -57.58 7.93 -3.65
N GLY A 38 -57.13 6.92 -4.43
CA GLY A 38 -58.01 6.32 -5.45
C GLY A 38 -57.42 5.96 -6.82
N ILE A 39 -57.66 4.70 -7.18
CA ILE A 39 -58.02 4.15 -8.51
C ILE A 39 -56.97 3.22 -9.18
N ALA A 40 -57.44 2.02 -9.50
CA ALA A 40 -56.79 0.90 -10.15
C ALA A 40 -57.36 0.63 -11.57
N LEU A 41 -56.65 -0.25 -12.31
CA LEU A 41 -57.01 -1.07 -13.51
C LEU A 41 -56.25 -0.72 -14.84
N PRO A 42 -56.13 -1.62 -15.85
CA PRO A 42 -55.15 -2.74 -15.92
C PRO A 42 -54.47 -2.95 -17.32
N GLY A 43 -53.45 -3.84 -17.45
CA GLY A 43 -53.18 -4.66 -18.67
C GLY A 43 -51.99 -4.34 -19.62
N VAL A 44 -50.82 -4.99 -19.40
CA VAL A 44 -49.93 -5.85 -20.27
C VAL A 44 -50.02 -5.76 -21.84
N PRO A 45 -49.00 -6.07 -22.73
CA PRO A 45 -47.54 -6.41 -22.62
C PRO A 45 -46.52 -5.75 -23.65
N LYS A 46 -45.20 -5.97 -23.37
CA LYS A 46 -44.01 -6.22 -24.26
C LYS A 46 -43.41 -5.11 -25.17
N SER A 47 -42.10 -4.83 -24.99
CA SER A 47 -41.04 -4.94 -26.04
C SER A 47 -39.62 -4.53 -25.54
N GLN A 48 -38.60 -5.24 -26.02
CA GLN A 48 -37.15 -5.12 -25.73
C GLN A 48 -36.52 -3.78 -26.16
N ARG A 49 -35.47 -3.32 -25.45
CA ARG A 49 -34.21 -2.84 -26.06
C ARG A 49 -33.07 -2.65 -25.04
N ASN A 50 -31.88 -3.04 -25.47
CA ASN A 50 -30.57 -2.97 -24.81
C ASN A 50 -30.12 -1.52 -24.52
N GLY A 51 -29.37 -1.35 -23.42
CA GLY A 51 -28.60 -0.13 -23.14
C GLY A 51 -27.78 -0.26 -21.84
N GLU A 52 -26.48 -0.54 -22.01
CA GLU A 52 -25.34 -0.16 -21.15
C GLU A 52 -25.50 -0.18 -19.62
N ALA A 53 -25.05 -1.27 -18.99
CA ALA A 53 -24.88 -1.38 -17.54
C ALA A 53 -23.55 -0.77 -17.09
N ASN A 54 -23.60 0.48 -16.61
CA ASN A 54 -22.52 1.09 -15.83
C ASN A 54 -22.63 0.69 -14.35
N ASN A 55 -21.48 0.38 -13.77
CA ASN A 55 -21.23 -0.06 -12.40
C ASN A 55 -21.92 0.80 -11.32
N TYR A 56 -22.85 0.20 -10.58
CA TYR A 56 -23.09 0.43 -9.14
C TYR A 56 -23.91 -0.76 -8.61
N ILE A 57 -23.23 -1.79 -8.06
CA ILE A 57 -23.92 -2.84 -7.29
C ILE A 57 -24.22 -2.26 -5.91
N SER A 58 -25.38 -1.62 -5.81
CA SER A 58 -26.11 -1.46 -4.57
C SER A 58 -26.60 -2.85 -4.16
N TYR A 59 -26.01 -3.45 -3.12
CA TYR A 59 -26.53 -4.66 -2.51
C TYR A 59 -27.85 -4.35 -1.78
N GLN A 60 -28.96 -4.33 -2.51
CA GLN A 60 -30.25 -4.71 -1.96
C GLN A 60 -30.32 -6.25 -2.02
N SER A 61 -29.70 -6.90 -1.03
CA SER A 61 -29.81 -8.34 -0.83
C SER A 61 -31.19 -8.67 -0.25
N HIS A 62 -32.19 -8.76 -1.13
CA HIS A 62 -33.44 -9.48 -0.83
C HIS A 62 -33.55 -10.74 -1.69
N HIS A 63 -32.44 -11.46 -1.84
CA HIS A 63 -32.44 -12.82 -2.35
C HIS A 63 -31.83 -13.74 -1.31
N TYR A 64 -32.71 -14.47 -0.63
CA TYR A 64 -32.37 -15.65 0.16
C TYR A 64 -31.31 -16.48 -0.55
N CYS A 65 -30.31 -16.94 0.21
CA CYS A 65 -29.47 -18.07 -0.17
C CYS A 65 -30.35 -19.33 -0.32
N ARG A 66 -31.06 -19.44 -1.44
CA ARG A 66 -31.59 -20.72 -1.93
C ARG A 66 -30.38 -21.48 -2.45
N VAL A 67 -29.76 -22.22 -1.54
CA VAL A 67 -28.76 -23.22 -1.93
C VAL A 67 -29.51 -24.28 -2.72
N ALA A 68 -29.26 -24.35 -4.03
CA ALA A 68 -29.50 -25.59 -4.77
C ALA A 68 -28.50 -26.62 -4.23
N ASN A 69 -29.02 -27.69 -3.61
CA ASN A 69 -28.26 -28.76 -2.98
C ASN A 69 -28.66 -30.08 -3.63
N ASP A 70 -27.65 -30.89 -3.96
CA ASP A 70 -27.75 -32.25 -4.49
C ASP A 70 -27.74 -33.33 -3.37
N ASP A 71 -28.11 -32.98 -2.13
CA ASP A 71 -28.13 -33.91 -0.99
C ASP A 71 -29.55 -34.06 -0.42
N GLU A 72 -30.14 -35.26 -0.51
CA GLU A 72 -31.53 -35.57 -0.07
C GLU A 72 -31.78 -35.33 1.43
N GLU A 73 -30.75 -35.37 2.30
CA GLU A 73 -30.90 -35.03 3.73
C GLU A 73 -31.01 -33.52 3.99
N ASP A 74 -30.44 -32.67 3.13
CA ASP A 74 -30.44 -31.21 3.28
C ASP A 74 -31.77 -30.58 2.79
N GLU A 75 -32.48 -31.24 1.86
CA GLU A 75 -33.80 -30.81 1.37
C GLU A 75 -34.85 -30.85 2.50
N TYR A 76 -34.75 -31.84 3.39
CA TYR A 76 -35.59 -31.96 4.59
C TYR A 76 -35.24 -30.91 5.66
N ILE A 77 -34.04 -30.30 5.59
CA ILE A 77 -33.57 -29.35 6.61
C ILE A 77 -34.15 -27.95 6.42
N ILE A 78 -34.26 -27.50 5.17
CA ILE A 78 -34.71 -26.15 4.79
C ILE A 78 -36.24 -26.08 4.65
N GLN A 79 -36.90 -27.15 4.19
CA GLN A 79 -38.36 -27.17 4.01
C GLN A 79 -39.18 -27.00 5.30
N ARG A 80 -38.59 -27.25 6.48
CA ARG A 80 -39.29 -27.12 7.77
C ARG A 80 -39.06 -25.81 8.52
N THR A 81 -38.09 -24.99 8.12
CA THR A 81 -37.76 -23.72 8.80
C THR A 81 -38.44 -22.50 8.18
N VAL A 82 -38.95 -22.63 6.95
CA VAL A 82 -39.76 -21.62 6.28
C VAL A 82 -41.20 -22.14 6.23
N GLN A 83 -42.09 -21.50 6.97
CA GLN A 83 -43.53 -21.75 6.86
C GLN A 83 -43.94 -21.52 5.39
N GLU A 84 -44.54 -22.51 4.73
CA GLU A 84 -44.95 -22.43 3.31
C GLU A 84 -45.67 -21.10 3.05
N THR A 85 -45.02 -20.25 2.25
CA THR A 85 -45.52 -18.92 1.90
C THR A 85 -46.72 -19.08 0.97
N LYS A 86 -47.93 -19.00 1.53
CA LYS A 86 -49.14 -18.88 0.72
C LYS A 86 -49.19 -17.47 0.13
N GLY A 87 -49.18 -17.36 -1.19
CA GLY A 87 -49.11 -16.08 -1.92
C GLY A 87 -50.27 -15.11 -1.70
N TRP A 88 -51.27 -15.46 -0.88
CA TRP A 88 -52.41 -14.61 -0.54
C TRP A 88 -52.23 -13.84 0.78
N ASP A 89 -51.23 -14.17 1.61
CA ASP A 89 -50.99 -13.48 2.87
C ASP A 89 -50.10 -12.23 2.67
N VAL A 90 -50.78 -11.12 2.39
CA VAL A 90 -50.20 -9.79 2.11
C VAL A 90 -49.99 -8.97 3.40
N PHE A 91 -50.59 -9.38 4.52
CA PHE A 91 -50.49 -8.68 5.80
C PHE A 91 -49.31 -9.21 6.61
N ARG A 92 -48.10 -8.83 6.19
CA ARG A 92 -46.88 -9.09 6.95
C ARG A 92 -46.59 -7.89 7.84
N ASP A 93 -46.37 -8.17 9.12
CA ASP A 93 -45.77 -7.22 10.06
C ASP A 93 -44.33 -7.70 10.33
N PRO A 94 -43.39 -7.48 9.39
CA PRO A 94 -42.00 -7.81 9.64
C PRO A 94 -41.49 -6.98 10.83
N PRO A 95 -40.62 -7.54 11.69
CA PRO A 95 -40.09 -6.79 12.82
C PRO A 95 -39.45 -5.49 12.34
N ILE A 96 -39.81 -4.37 12.98
CA ILE A 96 -39.30 -3.05 12.63
C ILE A 96 -37.78 -3.08 12.81
N LYS A 97 -37.04 -2.65 11.78
CA LYS A 97 -35.59 -2.50 11.87
C LYS A 97 -35.25 -1.39 12.87
N GLU A 98 -34.89 -1.77 14.09
CA GLU A 98 -34.29 -0.85 15.05
C GLU A 98 -32.80 -0.69 14.75
N ASP A 99 -32.40 0.46 14.19
CA ASP A 99 -31.00 0.77 13.97
C ASP A 99 -30.30 0.99 15.32
N THR A 100 -29.46 0.04 15.74
CA THR A 100 -28.62 0.18 16.93
C THR A 100 -27.51 1.23 16.70
N GLY A 101 -26.82 1.68 17.76
CA GLY A 101 -25.79 2.72 17.65
C GLY A 101 -24.66 2.41 16.65
N SER A 102 -24.38 1.13 16.35
CA SER A 102 -23.43 0.73 15.30
C SER A 102 -24.01 0.78 13.87
N MET A 103 -25.33 0.93 13.73
CA MET A 103 -26.09 1.02 12.48
C MET A 103 -26.64 2.42 12.19
N ALA A 104 -26.37 3.41 13.05
CA ALA A 104 -26.78 4.80 12.86
C ALA A 104 -26.39 5.31 11.46
N ASP A 105 -27.29 6.08 10.82
CA ASP A 105 -27.16 6.54 9.43
C ASP A 105 -25.82 7.25 9.19
N GLN A 106 -24.88 6.51 8.61
CA GLN A 106 -23.55 6.99 8.23
C GLN A 106 -23.55 7.54 6.81
N ALA A 107 -24.70 7.78 6.14
CA ALA A 107 -24.72 8.22 4.74
C ALA A 107 -23.86 9.48 4.50
N CYS A 108 -23.87 10.45 5.42
CA CYS A 108 -23.01 11.63 5.35
C CYS A 108 -21.52 11.26 5.50
N LEU A 109 -21.19 10.36 6.41
CA LEU A 109 -19.82 9.88 6.63
C LEU A 109 -19.33 9.04 5.45
N ASP A 110 -20.16 8.17 4.89
CA ASP A 110 -19.88 7.37 3.70
C ASP A 110 -19.72 8.23 2.46
N LEU A 111 -20.57 9.24 2.27
CA LEU A 111 -20.41 10.24 1.22
C LEU A 111 -19.10 11.00 1.39
N THR A 112 -18.78 11.43 2.61
CA THR A 112 -17.52 12.12 2.93
C THR A 112 -16.32 11.22 2.66
N ILE A 113 -16.37 9.94 3.04
CA ILE A 113 -15.32 8.96 2.75
C ILE A 113 -15.17 8.75 1.24
N LYS A 114 -16.28 8.67 0.48
CA LYS A 114 -16.22 8.54 -0.99
C LYS A 114 -15.58 9.77 -1.63
N ILE A 115 -15.96 10.97 -1.21
CA ILE A 115 -15.36 12.23 -1.67
C ILE A 115 -13.87 12.27 -1.32
N LEU A 116 -13.52 11.96 -0.06
CA LEU A 116 -12.14 11.94 0.40
C LEU A 116 -11.29 10.90 -0.35
N LYS A 117 -11.86 9.75 -0.72
CA LYS A 117 -11.20 8.76 -1.57
C LYS A 117 -10.91 9.34 -2.96
N ILE A 118 -11.91 9.91 -3.64
CA ILE A 118 -11.72 10.53 -4.97
C ILE A 118 -10.64 11.62 -4.91
N PHE A 119 -10.72 12.47 -3.88
CA PHE A 119 -9.75 13.52 -3.64
C PHE A 119 -8.34 12.98 -3.41
N ALA A 120 -8.20 11.92 -2.59
CA ALA A 120 -6.92 11.26 -2.34
C ALA A 120 -6.32 10.64 -3.62
N TYR A 121 -7.14 10.05 -4.49
CA TYR A 121 -6.70 9.53 -5.79
C TYR A 121 -6.16 10.67 -6.67
N LEU A 122 -6.94 11.74 -6.84
CA LEU A 122 -6.57 12.85 -7.73
C LEU A 122 -5.32 13.58 -7.24
N ILE A 123 -5.26 13.92 -5.95
CA ILE A 123 -4.10 14.64 -5.39
C ILE A 123 -2.84 13.80 -5.45
N THR A 124 -2.93 12.53 -5.06
CA THR A 124 -1.76 11.64 -5.09
C THR A 124 -1.26 11.47 -6.52
N PHE A 125 -2.17 11.31 -7.49
CA PHE A 125 -1.83 11.26 -8.91
C PHE A 125 -1.09 12.52 -9.38
N VAL A 126 -1.63 13.70 -9.09
CA VAL A 126 -1.04 15.00 -9.50
C VAL A 126 0.33 15.20 -8.87
N ILE A 127 0.49 14.95 -7.56
CA ILE A 127 1.76 15.15 -6.87
C ILE A 127 2.84 14.20 -7.39
N VAL A 128 2.49 12.93 -7.64
CA VAL A 128 3.46 11.95 -8.18
C VAL A 128 3.87 12.33 -9.61
N LEU A 129 2.92 12.72 -10.47
CA LEU A 129 3.22 13.12 -11.85
C LEU A 129 4.04 14.41 -11.90
N VAL A 130 3.58 15.48 -11.24
CA VAL A 130 4.27 16.77 -11.23
C VAL A 130 5.63 16.64 -10.55
N GLY A 131 5.71 15.95 -9.42
CA GLY A 131 6.98 15.71 -8.73
C GLY A 131 7.98 14.94 -9.59
N GLY A 132 7.53 13.92 -10.33
CA GLY A 132 8.36 13.18 -11.28
C GLY A 132 8.86 14.05 -12.44
N VAL A 133 7.96 14.79 -13.08
CA VAL A 133 8.26 15.64 -14.25
C VAL A 133 9.21 16.78 -13.87
N VAL A 134 8.92 17.49 -12.77
CA VAL A 134 9.74 18.60 -12.29
C VAL A 134 11.13 18.11 -11.88
N ALA A 135 11.22 17.05 -11.07
CA ALA A 135 12.52 16.52 -10.66
C ALA A 135 13.37 16.06 -11.87
N LYS A 136 12.76 15.41 -12.86
CA LYS A 136 13.44 14.99 -14.09
C LYS A 136 13.87 16.17 -14.95
N GLY A 137 12.99 17.16 -15.11
CA GLY A 137 13.29 18.41 -15.81
C GLY A 137 14.46 19.15 -15.18
N CYS A 138 14.48 19.30 -13.85
CA CYS A 138 15.60 19.91 -13.13
C CYS A 138 16.91 19.15 -13.33
N VAL A 139 16.90 17.81 -13.28
CA VAL A 139 18.12 17.02 -13.50
C VAL A 139 18.65 17.19 -14.93
N LEU A 140 17.77 17.16 -15.94
CA LEU A 140 18.16 17.40 -17.33
C LEU A 140 18.67 18.84 -17.55
N PHE A 141 18.05 19.81 -16.89
CA PHE A 141 18.48 21.20 -16.89
C PHE A 141 19.89 21.32 -16.31
N MET A 142 20.12 20.75 -15.13
CA MET A 142 21.44 20.72 -14.48
C MET A 142 22.47 20.05 -15.40
N SER A 143 22.17 18.88 -15.99
CA SER A 143 23.10 18.17 -16.87
C SER A 143 23.46 18.95 -18.14
N SER A 144 22.53 19.73 -18.69
CA SER A 144 22.76 20.51 -19.90
C SER A 144 23.76 21.67 -19.71
N GLN A 145 24.02 22.10 -18.48
CA GLN A 145 24.97 23.17 -18.19
C GLN A 145 26.43 22.67 -18.09
N LEU A 146 26.68 21.35 -18.12
CA LEU A 146 28.04 20.80 -17.99
C LEU A 146 28.83 20.77 -19.32
N ARG A 147 28.19 21.01 -20.47
CA ARG A 147 28.85 20.93 -21.78
C ARG A 147 29.86 22.06 -21.95
N ARG A 148 31.08 21.74 -22.40
CA ARG A 148 32.12 22.73 -22.73
C ARG A 148 31.79 23.47 -24.03
N ASP A 149 32.23 24.72 -24.12
CA ASP A 149 32.11 25.57 -25.30
C ASP A 149 30.68 25.72 -25.84
N ARG A 150 29.70 25.51 -24.95
CA ARG A 150 28.28 25.62 -25.28
C ARG A 150 27.95 27.08 -25.52
N LYS A 151 27.45 27.38 -26.72
CA LYS A 151 27.02 28.69 -27.17
C LYS A 151 25.49 28.78 -27.10
N ILE A 152 24.96 29.60 -26.21
CA ILE A 152 23.51 29.82 -26.03
C ILE A 152 23.17 31.22 -26.54
N THR A 153 22.13 31.33 -27.38
CA THR A 153 21.61 32.63 -27.80
C THR A 153 21.04 33.38 -26.59
N TYR A 154 21.52 34.60 -26.39
CA TYR A 154 21.13 35.50 -25.31
C TYR A 154 19.93 36.37 -25.73
N CYS A 155 19.15 36.85 -24.76
CA CYS A 155 18.02 37.73 -25.03
C CYS A 155 18.50 39.16 -25.30
N ASN A 156 18.16 39.73 -26.45
CA ASN A 156 18.65 41.04 -26.89
C ASN A 156 17.81 42.23 -26.37
N ARG A 157 16.84 41.99 -25.48
CA ARG A 157 15.84 43.01 -25.05
C ARG A 157 16.46 44.20 -24.33
N ASP A 158 17.44 43.94 -23.47
CA ASP A 158 18.03 44.94 -22.56
C ASP A 158 19.39 45.48 -23.06
N LEU A 159 19.94 44.91 -24.15
CA LEU A 159 21.20 45.35 -24.76
C LEU A 159 20.96 46.20 -26.02
N ALA A 160 20.62 45.55 -27.13
CA ALA A 160 20.37 46.19 -28.43
C ALA A 160 19.47 45.30 -29.29
N ARG A 161 18.31 45.81 -29.73
CA ARG A 161 17.26 45.01 -30.43
C ARG A 161 17.69 44.46 -31.79
N ASP A 162 18.67 45.09 -32.44
CA ASP A 162 19.08 44.77 -33.82
C ASP A 162 20.32 43.85 -33.89
N LYS A 163 20.91 43.50 -32.74
CA LYS A 163 22.13 42.68 -32.63
C LYS A 163 21.82 41.33 -32.00
N THR A 164 22.53 40.28 -32.38
CA THR A 164 22.39 38.93 -31.79
C THR A 164 23.57 38.59 -30.90
N PHE A 165 23.27 38.24 -29.66
CA PHE A 165 24.28 37.91 -28.65
C PHE A 165 24.32 36.41 -28.33
N VAL A 166 25.50 35.89 -28.03
CA VAL A 166 25.73 34.50 -27.64
C VAL A 166 26.59 34.44 -26.39
N VAL A 167 26.25 33.54 -25.47
CA VAL A 167 26.98 33.34 -24.22
C VAL A 167 27.64 31.97 -24.21
N SER A 168 28.87 31.94 -23.72
CA SER A 168 29.55 30.72 -23.29
C SER A 168 29.65 30.69 -21.76
N LEU A 169 29.34 29.54 -21.16
CA LEU A 169 29.32 29.42 -19.70
C LEU A 169 30.75 29.33 -19.13
N PRO A 170 31.11 30.17 -18.15
CA PRO A 170 32.41 30.12 -17.50
C PRO A 170 32.58 28.83 -16.68
N GLU A 171 33.83 28.51 -16.32
CA GLU A 171 34.15 27.29 -15.56
C GLU A 171 33.51 27.29 -14.15
N GLU A 172 33.41 28.46 -13.53
CA GLU A 172 32.81 28.67 -12.20
C GLU A 172 31.35 28.18 -12.14
N GLU A 173 30.54 28.54 -13.15
CA GLU A 173 29.13 28.11 -13.27
C GLU A 173 29.03 26.60 -13.46
N ARG A 174 29.86 26.02 -14.35
CA ARG A 174 29.85 24.56 -14.58
C ARG A 174 30.17 23.79 -13.30
N ILE A 175 31.10 24.30 -12.49
CA ILE A 175 31.45 23.71 -11.18
C ILE A 175 30.27 23.81 -10.21
N ALA A 176 29.54 24.92 -10.18
CA ALA A 176 28.35 25.06 -9.35
C ALA A 176 27.27 24.00 -9.72
N TRP A 177 27.03 23.77 -11.01
CA TRP A 177 26.11 22.74 -11.50
C TRP A 177 26.59 21.30 -11.24
N MET A 178 27.90 21.04 -11.31
CA MET A 178 28.48 19.75 -10.90
C MET A 178 28.20 19.45 -9.43
N TRP A 179 28.39 20.44 -8.55
CA TRP A 179 28.05 20.32 -7.13
C TRP A 179 26.56 20.10 -6.90
N ALA A 180 25.69 20.78 -7.66
CA ALA A 180 24.25 20.59 -7.55
C ALA A 180 23.85 19.14 -7.86
N LEU A 181 24.38 18.52 -8.92
CA LEU A 181 24.13 17.10 -9.24
C LEU A 181 24.67 16.15 -8.16
N MET A 182 25.87 16.42 -7.61
CA MET A 182 26.43 15.62 -6.53
C MET A 182 25.57 15.69 -5.26
N ILE A 183 25.09 16.88 -4.89
CA ILE A 183 24.21 17.06 -3.73
C ILE A 183 22.86 16.38 -3.96
N ALA A 184 22.26 16.52 -5.15
CA ALA A 184 20.99 15.88 -5.50
C ALA A 184 21.06 14.35 -5.38
N PHE A 185 22.20 13.74 -5.71
CA PHE A 185 22.44 12.32 -5.46
C PHE A 185 22.67 11.98 -3.99
N ALA A 186 23.43 12.81 -3.26
CA ALA A 186 23.83 12.53 -1.89
C ALA A 186 22.66 12.59 -0.89
N VAL A 187 21.66 13.47 -1.08
CA VAL A 187 20.53 13.64 -0.15
C VAL A 187 19.78 12.34 0.19
N PRO A 188 19.27 11.55 -0.79
CA PRO A 188 18.61 10.28 -0.47
C PRO A 188 19.55 9.22 0.13
N GLU A 189 20.84 9.25 -0.20
CA GLU A 189 21.84 8.35 0.39
C GLU A 189 22.13 8.70 1.86
N ILE A 190 22.23 9.99 2.20
CA ILE A 190 22.30 10.48 3.58
C ILE A 190 21.04 10.07 4.36
N GLY A 191 19.86 10.21 3.74
CA GLY A 191 18.60 9.72 4.33
C GLY A 191 18.61 8.21 4.60
N THR A 192 19.22 7.44 3.70
CA THR A 192 19.43 5.99 3.86
C THR A 192 20.39 5.67 5.00
N PHE A 193 21.49 6.41 5.11
CA PHE A 193 22.45 6.31 6.21
C PHE A 193 21.77 6.55 7.56
N ILE A 194 21.10 7.70 7.73
CA ILE A 194 20.42 8.08 8.99
C ILE A 194 19.40 7.01 9.40
N ARG A 195 18.58 6.55 8.45
CA ARG A 195 17.55 5.53 8.72
C ARG A 195 18.17 4.18 9.10
N SER A 196 19.22 3.77 8.39
CA SER A 196 19.90 2.49 8.61
C SER A 196 20.60 2.47 9.96
N THR A 197 21.35 3.53 10.27
CA THR A 197 22.02 3.75 11.55
C THR A 197 21.03 3.71 12.71
N ARG A 198 19.91 4.46 12.62
CA ARG A 198 18.84 4.43 13.64
C ARG A 198 18.33 3.00 13.88
N ILE A 199 18.06 2.24 12.81
CA ILE A 199 17.52 0.88 12.95
C ILE A 199 18.56 -0.06 13.57
N CYS A 200 19.83 0.04 13.18
CA CYS A 200 20.91 -0.77 13.74
C CYS A 200 21.17 -0.47 15.22
N PHE A 201 20.95 0.75 15.70
CA PHE A 201 21.07 1.10 17.12
C PHE A 201 19.91 0.59 17.98
N PHE A 202 18.66 0.70 17.49
CA PHE A 202 17.47 0.36 18.28
C PHE A 202 16.94 -1.08 18.08
N LYS A 203 17.39 -1.81 17.05
CA LYS A 203 16.97 -3.19 16.79
C LYS A 203 18.17 -4.12 16.67
N SER A 204 18.05 -5.32 17.25
CA SER A 204 19.04 -6.39 17.05
C SER A 204 18.97 -6.89 15.60
N MET A 205 20.06 -6.69 14.85
CA MET A 205 20.16 -7.02 13.42
C MET A 205 21.24 -8.07 13.19
N LYS A 206 20.99 -8.99 12.25
CA LYS A 206 22.00 -9.99 11.84
C LYS A 206 23.04 -9.34 10.92
N LYS A 207 24.29 -9.81 11.03
CA LYS A 207 25.38 -9.41 10.13
C LYS A 207 25.30 -10.20 8.82
N PRO A 208 25.58 -9.59 7.65
CA PRO A 208 25.60 -10.29 6.38
C PRO A 208 26.83 -11.21 6.25
N LEU A 209 26.67 -12.27 5.46
CA LEU A 209 27.79 -13.08 4.97
C LEU A 209 28.74 -12.20 4.13
N LYS A 210 30.06 -12.41 4.27
CA LYS A 210 31.08 -11.60 3.56
C LYS A 210 30.91 -11.65 2.04
N SER A 211 30.59 -12.82 1.48
CA SER A 211 30.33 -12.99 0.04
C SER A 211 29.10 -12.24 -0.44
N HIS A 212 28.02 -12.25 0.36
CA HIS A 212 26.77 -11.57 0.04
C HIS A 212 26.98 -10.05 0.09
N PHE A 213 27.68 -9.55 1.11
CA PHE A 213 28.07 -8.15 1.20
C PHE A 213 28.92 -7.72 0.01
N LEU A 214 29.93 -8.51 -0.39
CA LEU A 214 30.79 -8.21 -1.53
C LEU A 214 30.01 -8.10 -2.85
N LEU A 215 29.02 -8.99 -3.08
CA LEU A 215 28.17 -8.93 -4.26
C LEU A 215 27.36 -7.63 -4.31
N VAL A 216 26.73 -7.24 -3.20
CA VAL A 216 25.96 -5.98 -3.15
C VAL A 216 26.87 -4.77 -3.32
N PHE A 217 28.04 -4.80 -2.67
CA PHE A 217 29.06 -3.75 -2.79
C PHE A 217 29.47 -3.53 -4.25
N LEU A 218 29.71 -4.61 -4.99
CA LEU A 218 30.08 -4.55 -6.41
C LEU A 218 28.92 -4.03 -7.29
N MET A 219 27.69 -4.52 -7.09
CA MET A 219 26.53 -4.07 -7.85
C MET A 219 26.19 -2.59 -7.62
N GLU A 220 26.28 -2.11 -6.37
CA GLU A 220 26.06 -0.69 -6.05
C GLU A 220 27.21 0.20 -6.53
N SER A 221 28.43 -0.32 -6.60
CA SER A 221 29.57 0.39 -7.18
C SER A 221 29.39 0.56 -8.70
N PHE A 222 28.99 -0.50 -9.40
CA PHE A 222 28.65 -0.44 -10.83
C PHE A 222 27.51 0.54 -11.09
N HIS A 223 26.45 0.50 -10.30
CA HIS A 223 25.36 1.47 -10.40
C HIS A 223 25.87 2.92 -10.29
N THR A 224 26.71 3.20 -9.30
CA THR A 224 27.27 4.55 -9.09
C THR A 224 28.15 4.98 -10.25
N ILE A 225 29.05 4.11 -10.75
CA ILE A 225 29.87 4.37 -11.94
C ILE A 225 29.00 4.67 -13.17
N GLY A 226 27.95 3.87 -13.38
CA GLY A 226 26.99 4.07 -14.47
C GLY A 226 26.32 5.44 -14.44
N LEU A 227 25.88 5.88 -13.25
CA LEU A 227 25.29 7.21 -13.07
C LEU A 227 26.29 8.32 -13.37
N VAL A 228 27.55 8.20 -12.94
CA VAL A 228 28.55 9.25 -13.20
C VAL A 228 28.77 9.39 -14.71
N LEU A 229 28.95 8.27 -15.41
CA LEU A 229 29.12 8.27 -16.87
C LEU A 229 27.88 8.83 -17.57
N LEU A 230 26.67 8.47 -17.10
CA LEU A 230 25.44 8.95 -17.70
C LEU A 230 25.26 10.47 -17.53
N PHE A 231 25.39 11.00 -16.31
CA PHE A 231 25.05 12.40 -15.99
C PHE A 231 26.18 13.39 -16.25
N PHE A 232 27.45 13.00 -16.11
CA PHE A 232 28.58 13.91 -16.28
C PHE A 232 29.25 13.80 -17.66
N VAL A 233 29.02 12.70 -18.40
CA VAL A 233 29.67 12.46 -19.71
C VAL A 233 28.68 12.35 -20.86
N VAL A 234 27.66 11.49 -20.74
CA VAL A 234 26.73 11.23 -21.85
C VAL A 234 25.67 12.33 -22.01
N LEU A 235 24.92 12.64 -20.95
CA LEU A 235 23.81 13.60 -21.00
C LEU A 235 24.23 15.03 -21.38
N PRO A 236 25.40 15.56 -20.96
CA PRO A 236 25.84 16.88 -21.42
C PRO A 236 26.13 16.96 -22.92
N GLU A 237 26.43 15.83 -23.57
CA GLU A 237 26.75 15.77 -25.02
C GLU A 237 25.52 15.51 -25.91
N VAL A 238 24.35 15.27 -25.30
CA VAL A 238 23.11 14.87 -25.97
C VAL A 238 22.00 15.89 -25.68
N ASP A 239 21.15 16.18 -26.67
CA ASP A 239 20.00 17.08 -26.50
C ASP A 239 19.11 16.64 -25.32
N SER A 240 18.52 17.59 -24.58
CA SER A 240 17.74 17.29 -23.36
C SER A 240 16.53 16.38 -23.64
N VAL A 241 15.94 16.47 -24.83
CA VAL A 241 14.85 15.59 -25.30
C VAL A 241 15.33 14.16 -25.51
N LYS A 242 16.47 13.96 -26.19
CA LYS A 242 17.09 12.65 -26.40
C LYS A 242 17.57 12.05 -25.07
N GLY A 243 18.13 12.88 -24.19
CA GLY A 243 18.49 12.50 -22.82
C GLY A 243 17.29 11.97 -22.03
N ALA A 244 16.14 12.66 -22.09
CA ALA A 244 14.90 12.19 -21.48
C ALA A 244 14.46 10.83 -22.06
N MET A 245 14.54 10.65 -23.38
CA MET A 245 14.22 9.38 -24.04
C MET A 245 15.18 8.25 -23.63
N LEU A 246 16.48 8.54 -23.47
CA LEU A 246 17.51 7.56 -23.10
C LEU A 246 17.23 6.93 -21.73
N THR A 247 16.66 7.69 -20.80
CA THR A 247 16.36 7.18 -19.46
C THR A 247 15.34 6.03 -19.46
N ASN A 248 14.55 5.85 -20.54
CA ASN A 248 13.67 4.69 -20.70
C ASN A 248 14.42 3.39 -21.05
N CYS A 249 15.70 3.50 -21.44
CA CYS A 249 16.54 2.38 -21.87
C CYS A 249 17.42 1.81 -20.73
N LEU A 250 17.13 2.15 -19.47
CA LEU A 250 17.97 1.82 -18.31
C LEU A 250 17.60 0.50 -17.62
N CYS A 251 16.72 -0.33 -18.19
CA CYS A 251 16.21 -1.55 -17.53
C CYS A 251 16.67 -2.87 -18.17
N VAL A 252 17.82 -2.89 -18.86
CA VAL A 252 18.37 -4.10 -19.51
C VAL A 252 18.69 -5.22 -18.53
N ILE A 253 19.47 -4.99 -17.46
CA ILE A 253 19.76 -6.02 -16.45
C ILE A 253 18.47 -6.50 -15.76
N PRO A 254 17.56 -5.62 -15.30
CA PRO A 254 16.22 -6.02 -14.86
C PRO A 254 15.45 -6.91 -15.84
N GLY A 255 15.42 -6.55 -17.13
CA GLY A 255 14.76 -7.34 -18.17
C GLY A 255 15.38 -8.73 -18.34
N LEU A 256 16.70 -8.82 -18.41
CA LEU A 256 17.45 -10.08 -18.50
C LEU A 256 17.19 -10.97 -17.28
N LEU A 257 17.32 -10.41 -16.07
CA LEU A 257 17.07 -11.17 -14.85
C LEU A 257 15.61 -11.58 -14.72
N GLY A 258 14.67 -10.71 -15.11
CA GLY A 258 13.24 -10.99 -15.16
C GLY A 258 12.91 -12.20 -16.05
N MET A 259 13.47 -12.24 -17.26
CA MET A 259 13.34 -13.37 -18.19
C MET A 259 13.86 -14.68 -17.60
N PHE A 260 15.05 -14.67 -16.98
CA PHE A 260 15.65 -15.86 -16.36
C PHE A 260 14.99 -16.26 -15.03
N SER A 261 14.28 -15.34 -14.36
CA SER A 261 13.57 -15.61 -13.10
C SER A 261 12.27 -16.39 -13.29
N ARG A 262 11.73 -16.47 -14.52
CA ARG A 262 10.44 -17.12 -14.79
C ARG A 262 10.44 -18.59 -14.38
N THR A 263 9.41 -18.97 -13.63
CA THR A 263 9.25 -20.33 -13.12
C THR A 263 8.47 -21.22 -14.10
N ASN A 264 8.65 -22.54 -13.98
CA ASN A 264 7.90 -23.51 -14.79
C ASN A 264 6.39 -23.53 -14.47
N LYS A 265 5.99 -22.98 -13.32
CA LYS A 265 4.58 -22.92 -12.86
C LYS A 265 3.79 -21.76 -13.47
N GLU A 266 4.46 -20.82 -14.17
CA GLU A 266 3.77 -19.70 -14.80
C GLU A 266 3.08 -20.12 -16.12
N GLY A 267 1.76 -19.93 -16.21
CA GLY A 267 1.04 -20.14 -17.46
C GLY A 267 1.49 -19.19 -18.59
N LYS A 268 1.45 -19.68 -19.83
CA LYS A 268 1.92 -18.99 -21.05
C LYS A 268 3.38 -18.52 -20.98
N ARG A 269 4.24 -19.25 -20.25
CA ARG A 269 5.68 -18.92 -20.09
C ARG A 269 6.38 -18.63 -21.42
N ALA A 270 6.19 -19.47 -22.44
CA ALA A 270 6.82 -19.28 -23.75
C ALA A 270 6.48 -17.92 -24.37
N VAL A 271 5.20 -17.54 -24.36
CA VAL A 271 4.75 -16.23 -24.86
C VAL A 271 5.37 -15.11 -24.03
N LYS A 272 5.33 -15.20 -22.71
CA LYS A 272 5.91 -14.16 -21.84
C LYS A 272 7.43 -14.02 -22.02
N SER A 273 8.15 -15.12 -22.23
CA SER A 273 9.58 -15.13 -22.55
C SER A 273 9.89 -14.50 -23.92
N ILE A 274 9.04 -14.71 -24.93
CA ILE A 274 9.17 -14.04 -26.23
C ILE A 274 8.98 -12.52 -26.08
N VAL A 275 7.97 -12.09 -25.31
CA VAL A 275 7.74 -10.67 -25.05
C VAL A 275 8.88 -10.05 -24.24
N ASP A 276 9.43 -10.77 -23.25
CA ASP A 276 10.63 -10.32 -22.54
C ASP A 276 11.82 -10.13 -23.48
N LEU A 277 12.05 -11.08 -24.40
CA LEU A 277 13.12 -10.99 -25.39
C LEU A 277 12.93 -9.77 -26.30
N ALA A 278 11.70 -9.52 -26.76
CA ALA A 278 11.35 -8.34 -27.55
C ALA A 278 11.55 -7.04 -26.75
N ALA A 279 11.18 -7.02 -25.46
CA ALA A 279 11.39 -5.87 -24.59
C ALA A 279 12.88 -5.59 -24.39
N ILE A 280 13.71 -6.61 -24.15
CA ILE A 280 15.17 -6.47 -24.02
C ILE A 280 15.79 -5.99 -25.34
N ALA A 281 15.36 -6.55 -26.47
CA ALA A 281 15.83 -6.11 -27.78
C ALA A 281 15.51 -4.62 -28.00
N ALA A 282 14.29 -4.18 -27.68
CA ALA A 282 13.90 -2.78 -27.76
C ALA A 282 14.79 -1.89 -26.87
N GLN A 283 15.14 -2.28 -25.65
CA GLN A 283 16.06 -1.52 -24.78
C GLN A 283 17.45 -1.37 -25.42
N ILE A 284 17.99 -2.46 -25.98
CA ILE A 284 19.32 -2.47 -26.61
C ILE A 284 19.36 -1.56 -27.84
N THR A 285 18.26 -1.40 -28.58
CA THR A 285 18.23 -0.46 -29.71
C THR A 285 18.57 0.97 -29.29
N GLY A 286 18.16 1.41 -28.10
CA GLY A 286 18.48 2.74 -27.57
C GLY A 286 19.98 2.98 -27.36
N PHE A 287 20.79 1.92 -27.25
CA PHE A 287 22.24 2.04 -27.09
C PHE A 287 22.98 2.30 -28.38
N VAL A 288 22.38 1.92 -29.51
CA VAL A 288 23.06 1.85 -30.81
C VAL A 288 22.53 2.91 -31.77
N VAL A 289 21.25 3.29 -31.65
CA VAL A 289 20.60 4.25 -32.58
C VAL A 289 21.34 5.60 -32.62
N TRP A 290 21.59 6.25 -31.49
CA TRP A 290 22.22 7.58 -31.51
C TRP A 290 23.73 7.59 -31.82
N PRO A 291 24.55 6.67 -31.29
CA PRO A 291 25.96 6.60 -31.69
C PRO A 291 26.15 6.37 -33.19
N LEU A 292 25.28 5.59 -33.83
CA LEU A 292 25.33 5.34 -35.27
C LEU A 292 24.89 6.55 -36.11
N ILE A 293 23.91 7.32 -35.64
CA ILE A 293 23.38 8.48 -36.38
C ILE A 293 24.35 9.67 -36.31
N GLU A 294 24.90 9.98 -35.13
CA GLU A 294 25.70 11.19 -34.92
C GLU A 294 27.21 10.98 -35.10
N ASN A 295 27.66 9.72 -35.18
CA ASN A 295 29.05 9.30 -35.40
C ASN A 295 30.09 10.01 -34.48
N ARG A 296 29.69 10.33 -33.23
CA ARG A 296 30.57 10.90 -32.20
C ARG A 296 31.10 9.78 -31.29
N PRO A 297 32.42 9.72 -31.02
CA PRO A 297 33.01 8.64 -30.23
C PRO A 297 32.52 8.62 -28.77
N VAL A 298 32.22 9.79 -28.20
CA VAL A 298 31.75 9.92 -26.80
C VAL A 298 30.40 9.23 -26.59
N LEU A 299 29.55 9.16 -27.62
CA LEU A 299 28.22 8.52 -27.52
C LEU A 299 28.31 6.99 -27.37
N TRP A 300 29.42 6.36 -27.72
CA TRP A 300 29.63 4.92 -27.48
C TRP A 300 29.74 4.55 -25.99
N LEU A 301 29.83 5.54 -25.09
CA LEU A 301 29.70 5.32 -23.65
C LEU A 301 28.23 5.10 -23.21
N ILE A 302 27.23 5.35 -24.08
CA ILE A 302 25.80 5.08 -23.78
C ILE A 302 25.58 3.62 -23.35
N PRO A 303 25.95 2.59 -24.13
CA PRO A 303 25.74 1.20 -23.71
C PRO A 303 26.40 0.86 -22.37
N VAL A 304 27.62 1.35 -22.13
CA VAL A 304 28.36 1.08 -20.88
C VAL A 304 27.67 1.75 -19.69
N SER A 305 27.32 3.03 -19.80
CA SER A 305 26.65 3.78 -18.73
C SER A 305 25.26 3.23 -18.42
N ALA A 306 24.47 2.86 -19.43
CA ALA A 306 23.15 2.30 -19.26
C ALA A 306 23.17 0.89 -18.62
N LEU A 307 24.07 0.01 -19.06
CA LEU A 307 24.24 -1.32 -18.46
C LEU A 307 24.65 -1.23 -16.99
N LEU A 308 25.66 -0.41 -16.69
CA LEU A 308 26.14 -0.21 -15.32
C LEU A 308 25.06 0.41 -14.41
N THR A 309 24.30 1.40 -14.91
CA THR A 309 23.18 2.00 -14.19
C THR A 309 22.11 0.94 -13.87
N SER A 310 21.81 0.05 -14.81
CA SER A 310 20.79 -0.99 -14.64
C SER A 310 21.14 -2.04 -13.57
N CYS A 311 22.42 -2.19 -13.20
CA CYS A 311 22.85 -3.08 -12.12
C CYS A 311 22.25 -2.71 -10.76
N GLY A 312 21.83 -1.46 -10.52
CA GLY A 312 21.29 -1.02 -9.23
C GLY A 312 19.98 -1.72 -8.82
N TRP A 313 19.23 -2.28 -9.77
CA TRP A 313 17.91 -2.88 -9.51
C TRP A 313 17.89 -4.41 -9.60
N TRP A 314 19.05 -5.06 -9.63
CA TRP A 314 19.18 -6.50 -9.80
C TRP A 314 18.38 -7.33 -8.76
N GLU A 315 18.35 -6.87 -7.50
CA GLU A 315 17.74 -7.60 -6.37
C GLU A 315 16.25 -7.86 -6.61
N ASN A 316 15.56 -6.91 -7.25
CA ASN A 316 14.11 -7.01 -7.44
C ASN A 316 13.72 -8.13 -8.43
N TYR A 317 14.61 -8.41 -9.39
CA TYR A 317 14.37 -9.34 -10.49
C TYR A 317 15.04 -10.71 -10.29
N ALA A 318 15.77 -10.90 -9.19
CA ALA A 318 16.30 -12.19 -8.80
C ALA A 318 15.24 -13.07 -8.12
N SER A 319 15.18 -14.36 -8.45
CA SER A 319 14.26 -15.33 -7.83
C SER A 319 14.97 -16.63 -7.46
N ALA A 320 14.72 -17.13 -6.25
CA ALA A 320 15.27 -18.40 -5.77
C ALA A 320 14.59 -19.64 -6.40
N GLN A 321 13.45 -19.45 -7.07
CA GLN A 321 12.64 -20.52 -7.67
C GLN A 321 12.94 -20.74 -9.16
N SER A 322 13.89 -19.99 -9.72
CA SER A 322 14.28 -20.11 -11.14
C SER A 322 14.94 -21.46 -11.45
N PRO A 323 14.82 -21.98 -12.70
CA PRO A 323 15.51 -23.21 -13.09
C PRO A 323 17.04 -23.04 -13.17
N PHE A 324 17.54 -21.83 -13.43
CA PHE A 324 18.96 -21.55 -13.61
C PHE A 324 19.73 -21.49 -12.27
N SER A 325 20.88 -22.18 -12.20
CA SER A 325 21.70 -22.26 -10.96
C SER A 325 22.23 -20.90 -10.49
N PHE A 326 22.72 -20.08 -11.42
CA PHE A 326 23.18 -18.71 -11.14
C PHE A 326 22.06 -17.86 -10.53
N MET A 327 20.86 -17.91 -11.12
CA MET A 327 19.71 -17.12 -10.67
C MET A 327 19.20 -17.58 -9.29
N ARG A 328 19.21 -18.88 -9.00
CA ARG A 328 18.94 -19.39 -7.65
C ARG A 328 19.93 -18.87 -6.62
N SER A 329 21.21 -18.73 -6.99
CA SER A 329 22.23 -18.14 -6.13
C SER A 329 21.90 -16.68 -5.79
N LEU A 330 21.63 -15.85 -6.80
CA LEU A 330 21.22 -14.45 -6.61
C LEU A 330 19.92 -14.34 -5.78
N GLY A 331 18.96 -15.24 -6.01
CA GLY A 331 17.72 -15.33 -5.24
C GLY A 331 17.94 -15.65 -3.76
N ARG A 332 18.91 -16.51 -3.42
CA ARG A 332 19.29 -16.75 -2.02
C ARG A 332 19.91 -15.52 -1.37
N VAL A 333 20.78 -14.81 -2.09
CA VAL A 333 21.36 -13.55 -1.59
C VAL A 333 20.26 -12.52 -1.31
N LYS A 334 19.27 -12.37 -2.21
CA LYS A 334 18.09 -11.52 -2.01
C LYS A 334 17.33 -11.84 -0.71
N GLU A 335 17.09 -13.12 -0.41
CA GLU A 335 16.38 -13.51 0.81
C GLU A 335 17.17 -13.16 2.08
N ASP A 336 18.48 -13.41 2.09
CA ASP A 336 19.35 -13.06 3.23
C ASP A 336 19.48 -11.53 3.41
N LEU A 337 19.44 -10.78 2.30
CA LEU A 337 19.48 -9.32 2.32
C LEU A 337 18.25 -8.73 3.01
N LYS A 338 17.07 -9.36 2.96
CA LYS A 338 15.87 -8.87 3.68
C LYS A 338 16.13 -8.73 5.19
N GLN A 339 16.96 -9.60 5.77
CA GLN A 339 17.29 -9.55 7.21
C GLN A 339 18.50 -8.67 7.53
N THR A 340 19.40 -8.44 6.56
CA THR A 340 20.71 -7.80 6.81
C THR A 340 20.84 -6.41 6.17
N ARG A 341 19.84 -5.96 5.41
CA ARG A 341 19.83 -4.74 4.61
C ARG A 341 20.32 -3.50 5.34
N TYR A 342 19.74 -3.19 6.49
CA TYR A 342 20.08 -1.95 7.20
C TYR A 342 21.54 -1.91 7.64
N PHE A 343 22.09 -3.06 8.03
CA PHE A 343 23.51 -3.15 8.35
C PHE A 343 24.38 -2.91 7.09
N THR A 344 24.01 -3.53 5.96
CA THR A 344 24.74 -3.37 4.69
C THR A 344 24.68 -1.93 4.17
N TYR A 345 23.49 -1.32 4.13
CA TYR A 345 23.29 0.04 3.62
C TYR A 345 23.81 1.16 4.54
N MET A 346 24.09 0.87 5.81
CA MET A 346 24.82 1.80 6.68
C MET A 346 26.22 2.12 6.13
N PHE A 347 26.90 1.13 5.54
CA PHE A 347 28.22 1.32 4.92
C PHE A 347 28.11 1.70 3.44
N LEU A 348 27.21 1.07 2.70
CA LEU A 348 27.10 1.29 1.25
C LEU A 348 26.63 2.70 0.89
N SER A 349 25.72 3.31 1.67
CA SER A 349 25.28 4.68 1.41
C SER A 349 26.44 5.69 1.46
N VAL A 350 27.30 5.58 2.48
CA VAL A 350 28.52 6.40 2.59
C VAL A 350 29.50 6.08 1.46
N TRP A 351 29.70 4.80 1.15
CA TRP A 351 30.58 4.38 0.05
C TRP A 351 30.14 4.96 -1.30
N LYS A 352 28.83 4.97 -1.61
CA LYS A 352 28.31 5.51 -2.87
C LYS A 352 28.57 7.00 -3.01
N ILE A 353 28.40 7.77 -1.94
CA ILE A 353 28.70 9.22 -1.93
C ILE A 353 30.20 9.44 -2.19
N LEU A 354 31.07 8.70 -1.48
CA LEU A 354 32.52 8.79 -1.65
C LEU A 354 32.94 8.37 -3.07
N LEU A 355 32.37 7.28 -3.59
CA LEU A 355 32.68 6.77 -4.92
C LEU A 355 32.24 7.75 -6.01
N LEU A 356 31.05 8.33 -5.92
CA LEU A 356 30.60 9.39 -6.82
C LEU A 356 31.60 10.55 -6.83
N PHE A 357 31.96 11.03 -5.65
CA PHE A 357 32.89 12.15 -5.50
C PHE A 357 34.26 11.86 -6.11
N CYS A 358 34.85 10.71 -5.79
CA CYS A 358 36.12 10.27 -6.37
C CYS A 358 36.06 10.14 -7.90
N LEU A 359 34.97 9.61 -8.45
CA LEU A 359 34.81 9.46 -9.90
C LEU A 359 34.68 10.81 -10.61
N VAL A 360 34.01 11.79 -10.01
CA VAL A 360 33.95 13.16 -10.55
C VAL A 360 35.35 13.80 -10.58
N LEU A 361 36.15 13.64 -9.52
CA LEU A 361 37.54 14.12 -9.50
C LEU A 361 38.39 13.47 -10.60
N VAL A 362 38.25 12.15 -10.79
CA VAL A 362 38.94 11.42 -11.86
C VAL A 362 38.50 11.91 -13.24
N LEU A 363 37.21 12.21 -13.44
CA LEU A 363 36.71 12.75 -14.70
C LEU A 363 37.29 14.13 -15.02
N LEU A 364 37.39 15.02 -14.03
CA LEU A 364 38.03 16.33 -14.21
C LEU A 364 39.50 16.18 -14.61
N PHE A 365 40.23 15.31 -13.90
CA PHE A 365 41.63 15.00 -14.22
C PHE A 365 41.80 14.45 -15.64
N VAL A 366 40.96 13.48 -16.06
CA VAL A 366 41.03 12.87 -17.41
C VAL A 366 40.70 13.89 -18.51
N ARG A 367 39.86 14.88 -18.22
CA ARG A 367 39.51 15.95 -19.18
C ARG A 367 40.50 17.11 -19.20
N GLY A 368 41.57 17.03 -18.41
CA GLY A 368 42.62 18.05 -18.34
C GLY A 368 42.27 19.29 -17.51
N ASP A 369 41.22 19.23 -16.68
CA ASP A 369 40.89 20.33 -15.75
C ASP A 369 41.74 20.26 -14.48
N GLU A 370 42.02 21.41 -13.87
CA GLU A 370 42.65 21.43 -12.56
C GLU A 370 41.68 20.93 -11.49
N VAL A 371 42.00 19.81 -10.87
CA VAL A 371 41.14 19.20 -9.83
C VAL A 371 40.93 20.14 -8.63
N ALA A 372 41.88 21.05 -8.37
CA ALA A 372 41.76 22.08 -7.35
C ALA A 372 40.61 23.06 -7.62
N ASN A 373 40.27 23.30 -8.89
CA ASN A 373 39.20 24.22 -9.30
C ASN A 373 37.84 23.82 -8.74
N LEU A 374 37.58 22.51 -8.59
CA LEU A 374 36.34 22.02 -7.98
C LEU A 374 36.10 22.60 -6.57
N PHE A 375 37.17 22.90 -5.82
CA PHE A 375 37.11 23.46 -4.47
C PHE A 375 37.36 24.96 -4.44
N SER A 376 38.35 25.46 -5.20
CA SER A 376 38.69 26.89 -5.20
C SER A 376 37.59 27.74 -5.82
N LEU A 377 36.95 27.26 -6.88
CA LEU A 377 35.86 27.97 -7.58
C LEU A 377 34.48 27.69 -6.98
N PHE A 378 34.37 26.84 -5.96
CA PHE A 378 33.09 26.58 -5.29
C PHE A 378 32.47 27.85 -4.71
N GLY A 379 33.26 28.65 -3.98
CA GLY A 379 32.78 29.89 -3.38
C GLY A 379 32.43 30.96 -4.42
N VAL A 380 33.16 30.99 -5.54
CA VAL A 380 32.94 31.96 -6.63
C VAL A 380 31.70 31.59 -7.44
N GLY A 381 31.52 30.31 -7.79
CA GLY A 381 30.35 29.84 -8.55
C GLY A 381 29.02 29.98 -7.79
N TYR A 382 29.04 29.87 -6.46
CA TYR A 382 27.87 30.16 -5.60
C TYR A 382 27.82 31.63 -5.12
N GLY A 383 28.72 32.48 -5.62
CA GLY A 383 28.83 33.90 -5.29
C GLY A 383 28.64 34.82 -6.50
N PRO A 384 28.68 36.14 -6.29
CA PRO A 384 28.58 37.10 -7.39
C PRO A 384 29.82 37.02 -8.28
N HIS A 385 29.60 36.73 -9.56
CA HIS A 385 30.62 36.70 -10.61
C HIS A 385 30.02 37.19 -11.93
N LYS A 386 30.85 37.39 -12.95
CA LYS A 386 30.45 38.00 -14.23
C LYS A 386 30.42 36.96 -15.35
N ILE A 387 29.51 37.16 -16.29
CA ILE A 387 29.34 36.32 -17.47
C ILE A 387 29.59 37.17 -18.71
N VAL A 388 30.48 36.68 -19.57
CA VAL A 388 30.87 37.36 -20.80
C VAL A 388 29.88 36.99 -21.92
N VAL A 389 29.27 38.01 -22.51
CA VAL A 389 28.35 37.89 -23.65
C VAL A 389 29.04 38.39 -24.90
N GLU A 390 29.13 37.55 -25.93
CA GLU A 390 29.77 37.85 -27.21
C GLU A 390 28.73 38.31 -28.24
N GLU A 391 28.97 39.40 -28.95
CA GLU A 391 28.19 39.78 -30.12
C GLU A 391 28.55 38.91 -31.33
N VAL A 392 27.54 38.34 -32.00
CA VAL A 392 27.75 37.61 -33.26
C VAL A 392 27.70 38.59 -34.42
N ALA A 393 28.84 38.86 -35.05
CA ALA A 393 28.90 39.64 -36.27
C ALA A 393 28.20 38.89 -37.43
N VAL A 394 27.20 39.52 -38.05
CA VAL A 394 26.55 38.97 -39.26
C VAL A 394 27.54 39.10 -40.42
N PRO A 395 27.90 38.02 -41.15
CA PRO A 395 28.78 38.16 -42.31
C PRO A 395 28.05 38.93 -43.41
N PHE A 396 28.40 40.21 -43.57
CA PHE A 396 27.90 41.03 -44.67
C PHE A 396 28.54 40.54 -45.98
N SER A 397 27.75 40.03 -46.92
CA SER A 397 28.23 39.48 -48.19
C SER A 397 28.65 40.53 -49.23
N SER A 398 28.91 41.77 -48.81
CA SER A 398 29.42 42.83 -49.69
C SER A 398 30.04 43.99 -48.90
N ALA A 399 31.31 43.89 -48.51
CA ALA A 399 32.06 45.04 -48.02
C ALA A 399 33.56 44.93 -48.33
N LEU A 400 34.19 46.08 -48.60
CA LEU A 400 35.59 46.25 -48.96
C LEU A 400 36.56 45.70 -47.90
N PRO A 401 37.75 45.22 -48.31
CA PRO A 401 38.71 44.53 -47.45
C PRO A 401 39.22 45.34 -46.23
N ASP A 402 39.23 46.67 -46.28
CA ASP A 402 39.70 47.52 -45.16
C ASP A 402 38.71 47.62 -43.97
N LEU A 403 37.46 47.19 -44.12
CA LEU A 403 36.47 47.14 -43.03
C LEU A 403 36.40 45.77 -42.33
N VAL A 404 37.07 44.75 -42.88
CA VAL A 404 37.05 43.38 -42.35
C VAL A 404 37.91 43.25 -41.10
N GLU A 405 39.02 43.98 -40.99
CA GLU A 405 39.85 43.99 -39.77
C GLU A 405 39.18 44.77 -38.62
N ALA A 406 38.38 45.79 -38.91
CA ALA A 406 37.60 46.51 -37.89
C ALA A 406 36.31 45.77 -37.47
N ALA A 407 35.73 44.95 -38.36
CA ALA A 407 34.52 44.16 -38.09
C ALA A 407 34.78 42.84 -37.33
N GLN A 408 36.05 42.51 -37.04
CA GLN A 408 36.45 41.35 -36.23
C GLN A 408 36.64 41.66 -34.74
N ALA A 409 36.49 42.92 -34.31
CA ALA A 409 36.36 43.24 -32.90
C ALA A 409 35.01 42.70 -32.39
N VAL A 410 35.03 41.51 -31.79
CA VAL A 410 33.86 40.95 -31.11
C VAL A 410 33.64 41.79 -29.86
N ASP A 411 32.64 42.68 -29.90
CA ASP A 411 32.21 43.41 -28.71
C ASP A 411 31.74 42.39 -27.66
N THR A 412 32.33 42.47 -26.48
CA THR A 412 32.02 41.62 -25.32
C THR A 412 31.39 42.47 -24.23
N ILE A 413 30.31 41.97 -23.64
CA ILE A 413 29.56 42.66 -22.59
C ILE A 413 29.53 41.76 -21.36
N ASP A 414 29.96 42.30 -20.22
CA ASP A 414 29.89 41.62 -18.94
C ASP A 414 28.52 41.81 -18.28
N ILE A 415 27.87 40.71 -17.91
CA ILE A 415 26.59 40.69 -17.18
C ILE A 415 26.77 39.99 -15.83
N ASP A 416 26.09 40.48 -14.79
CA ASP A 416 26.13 39.86 -13.47
C ASP A 416 25.41 38.51 -13.45
N ALA A 417 26.07 37.48 -12.90
CA ALA A 417 25.53 36.13 -12.80
C ALA A 417 24.40 36.03 -11.75
N ALA A 418 23.34 35.30 -12.10
CA ALA A 418 22.25 34.95 -11.19
C ALA A 418 22.60 33.70 -10.35
N TYR A 419 23.62 33.81 -9.49
CA TYR A 419 24.23 32.71 -8.73
C TYR A 419 23.23 31.92 -7.86
N ASN A 420 22.16 32.56 -7.36
CA ASN A 420 21.12 31.88 -6.56
C ASN A 420 20.31 30.83 -7.36
N THR A 421 20.34 30.89 -8.69
CA THR A 421 19.58 29.99 -9.57
C THR A 421 19.95 28.52 -9.34
N VAL A 422 21.23 28.22 -9.17
CA VAL A 422 21.73 26.85 -8.93
C VAL A 422 21.09 26.28 -7.66
N THR A 423 21.06 27.07 -6.58
CA THR A 423 20.47 26.68 -5.29
C THR A 423 18.96 26.48 -5.40
N TYR A 424 18.24 27.37 -6.09
CA TYR A 424 16.79 27.22 -6.28
C TYR A 424 16.44 25.96 -7.07
N VAL A 425 17.13 25.69 -8.18
CA VAL A 425 16.91 24.47 -8.99
C VAL A 425 17.21 23.22 -8.17
N LEU A 426 18.28 23.22 -7.37
CA LEU A 426 18.64 22.11 -6.49
C LEU A 426 17.55 21.84 -5.43
N ILE A 427 17.05 22.87 -4.75
CA ILE A 427 15.99 22.73 -3.75
C ILE A 427 14.70 22.22 -4.39
N ILE A 428 14.32 22.76 -5.54
CA ILE A 428 13.13 22.31 -6.29
C ILE A 428 13.27 20.83 -6.65
N GLN A 429 14.44 20.41 -7.14
CA GLN A 429 14.71 19.02 -7.50
C GLN A 429 14.57 18.09 -6.29
N ILE A 430 15.20 18.44 -5.16
CA ILE A 430 15.17 17.63 -3.94
C ILE A 430 13.75 17.48 -3.41
N LEU A 431 13.00 18.60 -3.32
CA LEU A 431 11.63 18.60 -2.82
C LEU A 431 10.69 17.85 -3.76
N ALA A 432 10.78 18.07 -5.07
CA ALA A 432 9.95 17.37 -6.06
C ALA A 432 10.19 15.85 -6.05
N ALA A 433 11.45 15.42 -5.99
CA ALA A 433 11.80 14.01 -5.92
C ALA A 433 11.33 13.37 -4.60
N TYR A 434 11.48 14.08 -3.48
CA TYR A 434 11.02 13.61 -2.17
C TYR A 434 9.49 13.48 -2.08
N LEU A 435 8.75 14.48 -2.57
CA LEU A 435 7.28 14.45 -2.63
C LEU A 435 6.80 13.31 -3.52
N CYS A 436 7.39 13.13 -4.70
CA CYS A 436 7.10 12.02 -5.60
C CYS A 436 7.27 10.66 -4.89
N TYR A 437 8.38 10.48 -4.16
CA TYR A 437 8.64 9.26 -3.39
C TYR A 437 7.64 9.05 -2.23
N ILE A 438 7.35 10.07 -1.43
CA ILE A 438 6.45 9.95 -0.28
C ILE A 438 5.02 9.65 -0.71
N PHE A 439 4.49 10.38 -1.69
CA PHE A 439 3.13 10.18 -2.19
C PHE A 439 3.02 8.86 -2.98
N GLY A 440 4.06 8.46 -3.70
CA GLY A 440 4.10 7.14 -4.33
C GLY A 440 4.07 6.01 -3.30
N LYS A 441 4.83 6.13 -2.22
CA LYS A 441 4.79 5.20 -1.09
C LYS A 441 3.43 5.18 -0.39
N PHE A 442 2.80 6.34 -0.22
CA PHE A 442 1.44 6.44 0.31
C PHE A 442 0.47 5.66 -0.59
N ALA A 443 0.49 5.90 -1.90
CA ALA A 443 -0.34 5.20 -2.88
C ALA A 443 -0.23 3.67 -2.79
N CYS A 444 1.01 3.15 -2.68
CA CYS A 444 1.26 1.72 -2.50
C CYS A 444 0.71 1.16 -1.18
N LYS A 445 0.73 1.93 -0.09
CA LYS A 445 0.22 1.48 1.22
C LYS A 445 -1.30 1.35 1.26
N ILE A 446 -2.01 2.22 0.53
CA ILE A 446 -3.48 2.25 0.51
C ILE A 446 -4.09 1.49 -0.68
N LEU A 447 -3.27 0.76 -1.45
CA LEU A 447 -3.67 -0.07 -2.59
C LEU A 447 -4.26 0.68 -3.79
N ILE A 448 -3.97 1.99 -3.94
CA ILE A 448 -4.41 2.81 -5.10
C ILE A 448 -3.34 2.92 -6.19
N GLN A 449 -2.33 2.05 -6.12
CA GLN A 449 -1.10 2.19 -6.91
C GLN A 449 -1.29 2.10 -8.42
N GLY A 450 -2.29 1.36 -8.94
CA GLY A 450 -2.52 1.30 -10.39
C GLY A 450 -2.74 2.70 -10.98
N PHE A 451 -3.69 3.44 -10.41
CA PHE A 451 -4.01 4.80 -10.85
C PHE A 451 -3.01 5.85 -10.38
N SER A 452 -2.63 5.86 -9.10
CA SER A 452 -1.87 6.99 -8.51
C SER A 452 -0.36 6.76 -8.39
N TYR A 453 0.17 5.63 -8.88
CA TYR A 453 1.61 5.33 -8.84
C TYR A 453 2.11 4.81 -10.19
N ALA A 454 1.59 3.67 -10.66
CA ALA A 454 2.04 3.01 -11.89
C ALA A 454 1.82 3.89 -13.12
N PHE A 455 0.62 4.47 -13.24
CA PHE A 455 0.28 5.36 -14.34
C PHE A 455 1.11 6.66 -14.35
N PRO A 456 1.17 7.48 -13.28
CA PRO A 456 1.95 8.72 -13.30
C PRO A 456 3.46 8.51 -13.44
N VAL A 457 4.02 7.42 -12.89
CA VAL A 457 5.45 7.09 -13.07
C VAL A 457 5.78 6.81 -14.53
N ASN A 458 4.95 6.02 -15.25
CA ASN A 458 5.17 5.77 -16.67
C ASN A 458 4.85 7.00 -17.55
N LEU A 459 3.93 7.87 -17.11
CA LEU A 459 3.55 9.10 -17.80
C LEU A 459 4.58 10.23 -17.63
N THR A 460 5.49 10.13 -16.65
CA THR A 460 6.50 11.16 -16.36
C THR A 460 7.38 11.47 -17.58
N VAL A 461 7.86 10.47 -18.30
CA VAL A 461 8.74 10.68 -19.47
C VAL A 461 7.99 11.27 -20.67
N PRO A 462 6.82 10.75 -21.11
CA PRO A 462 6.01 11.39 -22.15
C PRO A 462 5.70 12.86 -21.87
N VAL A 463 5.30 13.19 -20.64
CA VAL A 463 4.97 14.57 -20.25
C VAL A 463 6.23 15.43 -20.22
N ALA A 464 7.35 14.94 -19.67
CA ALA A 464 8.62 15.66 -19.69
C ALA A 464 9.10 15.95 -21.12
N ILE A 465 9.05 14.97 -22.03
CA ILE A 465 9.41 15.16 -23.44
C ILE A 465 8.51 16.22 -24.10
N SER A 466 7.20 16.13 -23.89
CA SER A 466 6.24 17.06 -24.48
C SER A 466 6.47 18.51 -24.00
N LEU A 467 6.72 18.68 -22.71
CA LEU A 467 7.04 20.00 -22.12
C LEU A 467 8.40 20.52 -22.59
N LEU A 468 9.42 19.66 -22.71
CA LEU A 468 10.73 20.04 -23.20
C LEU A 468 10.69 20.49 -24.67
N ILE A 469 9.98 19.75 -25.53
CA ILE A 469 9.80 20.12 -26.93
C ILE A 469 9.06 21.45 -27.05
N ALA A 470 7.97 21.63 -26.27
CA ALA A 470 7.23 22.89 -26.26
C ALA A 470 8.10 24.06 -25.78
N ALA A 471 8.84 23.90 -24.68
CA ALA A 471 9.72 24.94 -24.15
C ALA A 471 10.86 25.28 -25.12
N CYS A 472 11.48 24.28 -25.75
CA CYS A 472 12.53 24.50 -26.74
C CYS A 472 11.99 25.17 -28.01
N GLY A 473 10.80 24.80 -28.47
CA GLY A 473 10.15 25.44 -29.62
C GLY A 473 9.86 26.91 -29.36
N ILE A 474 9.25 27.24 -28.21
CA ILE A 474 8.92 28.63 -27.84
C ILE A 474 10.19 29.50 -27.74
N ARG A 475 11.27 29.00 -27.11
CA ARG A 475 12.53 29.77 -27.04
C ARG A 475 13.22 29.92 -28.39
N SER A 476 13.09 28.94 -29.29
CA SER A 476 13.67 29.03 -30.62
C SER A 476 12.97 30.09 -31.48
N ASP A 477 11.66 30.27 -31.31
CA ASP A 477 10.89 31.29 -32.01
C ASP A 477 11.15 32.68 -31.42
N ASP A 478 11.20 32.80 -30.09
CA ASP A 478 11.55 34.02 -29.37
C ASP A 478 12.58 33.75 -28.25
N PRO A 479 13.87 34.14 -28.45
CA PRO A 479 14.92 33.98 -27.44
C PRO A 479 14.62 34.68 -26.10
N CYS A 480 13.76 35.69 -26.10
CA CYS A 480 13.42 36.50 -24.93
C CYS A 480 12.18 36.04 -24.17
N PHE A 481 11.50 34.97 -24.60
CA PHE A 481 10.22 34.55 -24.01
C PHE A 481 10.32 34.22 -22.51
N PHE A 482 11.43 33.60 -22.08
CA PHE A 482 11.64 33.20 -20.69
C PHE A 482 12.37 34.25 -19.84
N HIS A 483 12.60 35.44 -20.39
CA HIS A 483 13.32 36.51 -19.70
C HIS A 483 12.61 36.90 -18.39
N GLY A 484 13.39 36.98 -17.31
CA GLY A 484 12.90 37.24 -15.95
C GLY A 484 12.40 36.01 -15.18
N SER A 485 12.19 34.86 -15.83
CA SER A 485 11.87 33.58 -15.15
C SER A 485 13.07 32.64 -15.09
N ILE A 486 13.78 32.47 -16.21
CA ILE A 486 15.04 31.72 -16.29
C ILE A 486 16.12 32.73 -16.71
N PRO A 487 17.31 32.75 -16.09
CA PRO A 487 18.39 33.62 -16.54
C PRO A 487 18.70 33.39 -18.01
N ASP A 488 18.86 34.47 -18.78
CA ASP A 488 18.91 34.41 -20.25
C ASP A 488 20.09 33.58 -20.79
N TYR A 489 21.16 33.46 -19.99
CA TYR A 489 22.35 32.66 -20.27
C TYR A 489 22.20 31.15 -19.95
N LEU A 490 21.07 30.71 -19.37
CA LEU A 490 20.80 29.32 -19.04
C LEU A 490 19.59 28.80 -19.80
N PHE A 491 19.74 27.62 -20.41
CA PHE A 491 18.60 26.90 -20.98
C PHE A 491 18.91 25.41 -21.17
N PHE A 492 17.89 24.62 -21.52
CA PHE A 492 18.05 23.23 -21.95
C PHE A 492 18.83 23.13 -23.27
N GLU A 493 19.47 21.99 -23.51
CA GLU A 493 20.09 21.71 -24.81
C GLU A 493 18.98 21.38 -25.82
N SER A 494 18.72 22.33 -26.72
CA SER A 494 17.61 22.29 -27.67
C SER A 494 17.98 21.47 -28.91
N PRO A 495 17.10 20.57 -29.38
CA PRO A 495 17.35 19.81 -30.60
C PRO A 495 17.36 20.74 -31.83
N PRO A 496 18.13 20.43 -32.90
CA PRO A 496 18.24 21.27 -34.10
C PRO A 496 16.98 21.30 -34.99
N VAL A 497 15.97 20.47 -34.70
CA VAL A 497 14.74 20.35 -35.50
C VAL A 497 13.53 20.42 -34.58
N PHE A 498 12.67 21.44 -34.79
CA PHE A 498 11.58 21.79 -33.88
C PHE A 498 10.18 21.37 -34.36
N ARG A 499 10.00 21.09 -35.67
CA ARG A 499 8.70 20.65 -36.20
C ARG A 499 8.46 19.17 -35.85
N LEU A 500 7.37 18.89 -35.15
CA LEU A 500 6.95 17.53 -34.75
C LEU A 500 6.93 16.54 -35.92
N ASN A 501 6.51 16.96 -37.11
CA ASN A 501 6.48 16.11 -38.31
C ASN A 501 7.89 15.75 -38.81
N ASP A 502 8.83 16.70 -38.81
CA ASP A 502 10.21 16.45 -39.23
C ASP A 502 11.00 15.69 -38.15
N PHE A 503 10.71 15.94 -36.88
CA PHE A 503 11.24 15.19 -35.73
C PHE A 503 10.77 13.72 -35.73
N ALA A 504 9.49 13.48 -36.03
CA ALA A 504 8.90 12.14 -36.17
C ALA A 504 9.47 11.37 -37.37
N ALA A 505 9.62 12.02 -38.53
CA ALA A 505 10.04 11.37 -39.76
C ALA A 505 11.56 11.19 -39.92
N ARG A 506 12.40 12.14 -39.46
CA ARG A 506 13.86 12.11 -39.69
C ARG A 506 14.70 11.54 -38.54
N GLN A 507 14.20 11.55 -37.29
CA GLN A 507 14.99 11.14 -36.11
C GLN A 507 14.49 9.86 -35.43
N MET A 508 13.66 9.05 -36.10
CA MET A 508 13.06 7.84 -35.51
C MET A 508 12.36 8.12 -34.17
N ALA A 509 11.70 9.27 -34.03
CA ALA A 509 11.04 9.66 -32.78
C ALA A 509 9.81 8.80 -32.43
N TRP A 510 9.54 7.70 -33.14
CA TRP A 510 8.63 6.65 -32.69
C TRP A 510 9.34 5.57 -31.86
N ALA A 511 10.67 5.45 -31.97
CA ALA A 511 11.46 4.42 -31.28
C ALA A 511 11.41 4.57 -29.75
N TRP A 512 11.29 5.80 -29.22
CA TRP A 512 11.14 6.00 -27.78
C TRP A 512 9.82 5.46 -27.21
N LEU A 513 8.76 5.34 -28.03
CA LEU A 513 7.52 4.66 -27.64
C LEU A 513 7.76 3.17 -27.45
N LEU A 514 8.60 2.54 -28.28
CA LEU A 514 9.01 1.15 -28.08
C LEU A 514 9.83 0.99 -26.79
N TRP A 515 10.72 1.93 -26.49
CA TRP A 515 11.49 1.92 -25.24
C TRP A 515 10.60 2.09 -24.02
N LEU A 516 9.59 2.97 -24.09
CA LEU A 516 8.60 3.16 -23.05
C LEU A 516 7.72 1.90 -22.84
N LEU A 517 7.23 1.30 -23.92
CA LEU A 517 6.46 0.05 -23.87
C LEU A 517 7.29 -1.08 -23.26
N SER A 518 8.57 -1.16 -23.62
CA SER A 518 9.51 -2.11 -23.04
C SER A 518 9.71 -1.89 -21.53
N GLN A 519 9.94 -0.65 -21.09
CA GLN A 519 10.03 -0.33 -19.66
C GLN A 519 8.73 -0.68 -18.92
N THR A 520 7.58 -0.36 -19.52
CA THR A 520 6.25 -0.67 -18.95
C THR A 520 6.06 -2.18 -18.79
N TRP A 521 6.50 -2.98 -19.75
CA TRP A 521 6.47 -4.43 -19.68
C TRP A 521 7.40 -4.98 -18.58
N ILE A 522 8.64 -4.52 -18.52
CA ILE A 522 9.63 -4.95 -17.51
C ILE A 522 9.17 -4.55 -16.10
N THR A 523 8.36 -3.50 -15.98
CA THR A 523 7.80 -3.02 -14.70
C THR A 523 6.33 -3.39 -14.51
N LEU A 524 5.79 -4.34 -15.26
CA LEU A 524 4.37 -4.70 -15.22
C LEU A 524 3.86 -5.07 -13.81
N HIS A 525 4.74 -5.55 -12.93
CA HIS A 525 4.42 -5.88 -11.53
C HIS A 525 3.93 -4.69 -10.70
N ILE A 526 4.20 -3.44 -11.12
CA ILE A 526 3.68 -2.25 -10.43
C ILE A 526 2.19 -1.98 -10.73
N TRP A 527 1.62 -2.61 -11.76
CA TRP A 527 0.22 -2.42 -12.13
C TRP A 527 -0.71 -3.36 -11.37
N THR A 528 -0.25 -4.57 -11.04
CA THR A 528 -1.04 -5.61 -10.35
C THR A 528 -0.31 -6.07 -9.09
N PRO A 529 -0.33 -5.27 -7.99
CA PRO A 529 0.29 -5.67 -6.74
C PRO A 529 -0.48 -6.80 -6.08
N LYS A 530 0.22 -7.62 -5.29
CA LYS A 530 -0.38 -8.63 -4.41
C LYS A 530 -0.03 -8.36 -2.95
N CYS A 531 0.14 -7.08 -2.60
CA CYS A 531 0.52 -6.68 -1.26
C CYS A 531 -0.69 -6.54 -0.34
N GLU A 532 -0.50 -6.94 0.92
CA GLU A 532 -1.44 -6.65 2.00
C GLU A 532 -1.65 -5.15 2.19
N ARG A 533 -2.85 -4.77 2.61
CA ARG A 533 -3.20 -3.40 2.95
C ARG A 533 -2.29 -2.86 4.06
N LEU A 534 -1.82 -1.62 3.90
CA LEU A 534 -0.92 -0.93 4.85
C LEU A 534 0.39 -1.67 5.14
N ALA A 535 0.90 -2.48 4.20
CA ALA A 535 2.17 -3.17 4.35
C ALA A 535 3.34 -2.24 4.73
N ASN A 536 4.31 -2.79 5.46
CA ASN A 536 5.52 -2.04 5.84
C ASN A 536 6.33 -1.67 4.59
N THR A 537 7.03 -0.54 4.65
CA THR A 537 7.82 -0.03 3.50
C THR A 537 8.87 -1.02 3.01
N GLU A 538 9.43 -1.83 3.92
CA GLU A 538 10.44 -2.85 3.63
C GLU A 538 9.88 -4.03 2.82
N LYS A 539 8.57 -4.31 2.97
CA LYS A 539 7.83 -5.30 2.18
C LYS A 539 7.50 -4.72 0.81
N LEU A 540 7.14 -3.43 0.73
CA LEU A 540 6.76 -2.75 -0.52
C LEU A 540 7.94 -2.41 -1.44
N PHE A 541 9.08 -1.97 -0.90
CA PHE A 541 10.24 -1.47 -1.67
C PHE A 541 11.52 -2.26 -1.41
N VAL A 542 12.36 -2.37 -2.44
CA VAL A 542 13.62 -3.11 -2.40
C VAL A 542 14.77 -2.29 -1.82
N THR A 543 14.80 -0.97 -1.95
CA THR A 543 15.78 -0.12 -1.27
C THR A 543 15.08 0.81 -0.29
N PRO A 544 15.77 1.28 0.76
CA PRO A 544 15.14 2.09 1.80
C PRO A 544 14.64 3.46 1.34
N MET A 545 15.24 4.02 0.29
CA MET A 545 15.01 5.34 -0.32
C MET A 545 15.01 5.25 -1.86
N TYR A 546 14.83 6.38 -2.54
CA TYR A 546 14.84 6.51 -4.00
C TYR A 546 16.21 6.97 -4.53
N ASN A 547 16.42 6.89 -5.85
CA ASN A 547 17.55 7.55 -6.51
C ASN A 547 17.12 8.95 -6.94
N GLY A 548 17.83 9.98 -6.47
CA GLY A 548 17.50 11.38 -6.74
C GLY A 548 17.62 11.77 -8.20
N LEU A 549 18.62 11.24 -8.93
CA LEU A 549 18.87 11.60 -10.33
C LEU A 549 17.91 10.91 -11.31
N LEU A 550 17.37 9.76 -10.94
CA LEU A 550 16.48 8.93 -11.76
C LEU A 550 15.22 8.56 -10.98
N ILE A 551 14.40 9.55 -10.60
CA ILE A 551 13.26 9.33 -9.71
C ILE A 551 12.23 8.36 -10.28
N ASP A 552 11.84 8.50 -11.55
CA ASP A 552 10.80 7.68 -12.17
C ASP A 552 11.27 6.24 -12.41
N GLN A 553 12.48 6.04 -12.95
CA GLN A 553 13.10 4.71 -13.08
C GLN A 553 13.28 4.06 -11.70
N SER A 554 13.71 4.84 -10.70
CA SER A 554 13.86 4.37 -9.32
C SER A 554 12.53 3.91 -8.76
N MET A 555 11.46 4.70 -8.85
CA MET A 555 10.15 4.30 -8.36
C MET A 555 9.65 3.03 -9.07
N ALA A 556 9.73 2.97 -10.40
CA ALA A 556 9.24 1.83 -11.16
C ALA A 556 9.98 0.52 -10.81
N MET A 557 11.32 0.55 -10.79
CA MET A 557 12.13 -0.66 -10.60
C MET A 557 12.41 -1.00 -9.13
N ASN A 558 12.26 -0.06 -8.20
CA ASN A 558 12.45 -0.29 -6.77
C ASN A 558 11.19 -0.86 -6.09
N ARG A 559 10.01 -0.71 -6.71
CA ARG A 559 8.79 -1.36 -6.21
C ARG A 559 8.98 -2.88 -6.26
N ARG A 560 8.90 -3.54 -5.11
CA ARG A 560 9.14 -4.98 -5.00
C ARG A 560 8.19 -5.78 -5.88
N ARG A 561 8.73 -6.71 -6.66
CA ARG A 561 7.95 -7.73 -7.37
C ARG A 561 7.45 -8.75 -6.36
N ASP A 562 6.13 -8.90 -6.30
CA ASP A 562 5.49 -9.91 -5.45
C ASP A 562 5.66 -11.28 -6.14
N ASP A 563 6.69 -12.05 -5.72
CA ASP A 563 7.06 -13.35 -6.31
C ASP A 563 6.04 -14.49 -6.04
N GLN A 564 4.83 -14.16 -5.56
CA GLN A 564 3.78 -15.14 -5.31
C GLN A 564 3.07 -15.48 -6.62
N ALA A 565 3.09 -16.77 -6.99
CA ALA A 565 2.32 -17.28 -8.11
C ALA A 565 0.83 -17.00 -7.87
N ASP A 566 0.12 -16.50 -8.90
CA ASP A 566 -1.34 -16.52 -8.88
C ASP A 566 -1.78 -17.97 -8.74
N VAL A 567 -2.51 -18.29 -7.67
CA VAL A 567 -3.26 -19.53 -7.64
C VAL A 567 -4.41 -19.34 -8.63
N LYS A 568 -4.32 -19.99 -9.78
CA LYS A 568 -5.36 -19.88 -10.79
C LYS A 568 -6.53 -20.79 -10.44
N THR A 569 -7.73 -20.38 -10.84
CA THR A 569 -8.94 -21.22 -10.82
C THR A 569 -8.77 -22.58 -11.49
N GLU A 570 -7.88 -22.68 -12.47
CA GLU A 570 -7.51 -23.93 -13.15
C GLU A 570 -6.72 -24.87 -12.24
N ASP A 571 -5.77 -24.33 -11.45
CA ASP A 571 -4.99 -25.11 -10.47
C ASP A 571 -5.86 -25.54 -9.27
N LEU A 572 -6.92 -24.78 -8.98
CA LEU A 572 -7.92 -25.11 -7.95
C LEU A 572 -8.79 -26.30 -8.37
N ALA A 573 -9.20 -26.37 -9.64
CA ALA A 573 -10.03 -27.44 -10.19
C ALA A 573 -9.31 -28.80 -10.32
N GLU A 574 -7.97 -28.79 -10.49
CA GLU A 574 -7.17 -30.02 -10.48
C GLU A 574 -7.00 -30.59 -9.07
N ILE A 575 -6.87 -29.72 -8.05
CA ILE A 575 -6.83 -30.11 -6.63
C ILE A 575 -8.20 -30.60 -6.14
N GLU A 576 -9.30 -30.06 -6.67
CA GLU A 576 -10.68 -30.49 -6.41
C GLU A 576 -10.97 -31.91 -6.93
N LYS A 577 -10.34 -32.35 -8.03
CA LYS A 577 -10.56 -33.69 -8.58
C LYS A 577 -9.83 -34.81 -7.84
N GLU A 578 -8.77 -34.51 -7.08
CA GLU A 578 -7.99 -35.51 -6.34
C GLU A 578 -8.58 -35.86 -4.96
N LYS A 579 -9.60 -35.13 -4.47
CA LYS A 579 -10.24 -35.38 -3.17
C LYS A 579 -11.75 -35.47 -3.34
N GLY A 580 -12.26 -36.69 -3.47
CA GLY A 580 -13.69 -36.95 -3.54
C GLY A 580 -14.45 -36.45 -2.31
N ASP A 581 -15.65 -35.93 -2.56
CA ASP A 581 -16.89 -35.86 -1.76
C ASP A 581 -16.83 -35.92 -0.22
N GLU A 582 -15.87 -35.27 0.41
CA GLU A 582 -15.96 -34.92 1.83
C GLU A 582 -15.73 -33.42 2.02
N TYR A 583 -16.84 -32.69 2.19
CA TYR A 583 -16.94 -31.32 2.72
C TYR A 583 -16.13 -30.24 1.97
N TYR A 584 -16.83 -29.25 1.42
CA TYR A 584 -16.25 -28.07 0.76
C TYR A 584 -15.21 -27.35 1.67
N GLU A 585 -13.92 -27.70 1.57
CA GLU A 585 -12.83 -26.97 2.22
C GLU A 585 -12.41 -25.80 1.32
N THR A 586 -12.89 -24.60 1.67
CA THR A 586 -12.54 -23.32 1.04
C THR A 586 -11.02 -23.15 0.93
N ILE A 587 -10.52 -22.86 -0.28
CA ILE A 587 -9.09 -22.74 -0.54
C ILE A 587 -8.63 -21.35 -0.11
N SER A 588 -7.95 -21.25 1.04
CA SER A 588 -7.32 -19.99 1.47
C SER A 588 -6.11 -19.65 0.59
N VAL A 589 -6.06 -18.43 0.04
CA VAL A 589 -4.88 -17.94 -0.71
C VAL A 589 -3.71 -17.77 0.25
N HIS A 590 -2.66 -18.56 0.06
CA HIS A 590 -1.41 -18.43 0.80
C HIS A 590 -0.76 -17.07 0.53
N THR A 591 -0.61 -16.24 1.56
CA THR A 591 0.10 -14.95 1.48
C THR A 591 1.47 -14.92 2.17
N ASP A 592 2.05 -16.06 2.55
CA ASP A 592 3.42 -16.09 3.08
C ASP A 592 4.35 -17.04 2.33
N GLY A 593 5.45 -16.45 1.85
CA GLY A 593 6.51 -17.13 1.13
C GLY A 593 7.45 -17.93 2.04
N SER A 594 8.25 -18.76 1.37
CA SER A 594 9.51 -19.38 1.83
C SER A 594 9.49 -20.69 2.63
N ALA A 595 8.38 -21.42 2.69
CA ALA A 595 8.43 -22.84 3.06
C ALA A 595 8.16 -23.71 1.83
N LEU A 596 9.07 -24.64 1.54
CA LEU A 596 8.73 -25.82 0.72
C LEU A 596 7.42 -26.40 1.27
N PRO A 597 6.45 -26.82 0.43
CA PRO A 597 5.24 -27.46 0.91
C PRO A 597 5.66 -28.66 1.76
N ARG A 598 5.47 -28.54 3.08
CA ARG A 598 5.74 -29.64 4.00
C ARG A 598 4.61 -30.66 3.77
N PRO A 599 4.91 -31.94 3.51
CA PRO A 599 3.92 -32.92 3.06
C PRO A 599 2.78 -33.19 4.06
N SER A 600 2.85 -32.65 5.29
CA SER A 600 1.87 -32.86 6.36
C SER A 600 0.85 -31.74 6.56
N VAL A 601 1.00 -30.57 5.90
CA VAL A 601 0.12 -29.39 6.09
C VAL A 601 -0.94 -29.31 4.99
N LYS A 602 -2.21 -29.22 5.38
CA LYS A 602 -3.34 -29.08 4.43
C LYS A 602 -3.57 -27.60 4.09
N SER A 603 -4.12 -27.33 2.91
CA SER A 603 -4.55 -25.98 2.50
C SER A 603 -5.56 -25.37 3.48
N SER A 604 -6.46 -26.19 4.04
CA SER A 604 -7.45 -25.77 5.04
C SER A 604 -6.86 -25.33 6.38
N ASP A 605 -5.59 -25.64 6.67
CA ASP A 605 -4.92 -25.17 7.89
C ASP A 605 -4.51 -23.69 7.80
N HIS A 606 -4.59 -23.11 6.60
CA HIS A 606 -4.31 -21.69 6.33
C HIS A 606 -5.55 -20.79 6.37
N ILE A 607 -6.75 -21.37 6.47
CA ILE A 607 -7.99 -20.62 6.63
C ILE A 607 -7.97 -19.89 7.98
N THR A 608 -8.36 -18.62 7.96
CA THR A 608 -8.51 -17.82 9.19
C THR A 608 -9.69 -18.36 9.99
N ARG A 609 -9.45 -18.82 11.23
CA ARG A 609 -10.50 -19.27 12.15
C ARG A 609 -10.69 -18.27 13.27
N ILE A 610 -11.93 -17.89 13.54
CA ILE A 610 -12.29 -16.91 14.58
C ILE A 610 -13.26 -17.59 15.54
N TYR A 611 -12.80 -17.78 16.78
CA TYR A 611 -13.65 -18.22 17.88
C TYR A 611 -14.11 -17.00 18.68
N ALA A 612 -15.37 -16.62 18.51
CA ALA A 612 -15.99 -15.58 19.34
C ALA A 612 -16.30 -16.15 20.72
N CYS A 613 -15.70 -15.57 21.77
CA CYS A 613 -15.80 -16.03 23.15
C CYS A 613 -16.48 -14.93 23.98
N ALA A 614 -17.75 -15.14 24.31
CA ALA A 614 -18.52 -14.25 25.16
C ALA A 614 -18.67 -14.82 26.58
N THR A 615 -18.58 -13.98 27.60
CA THR A 615 -18.91 -14.38 28.98
C THR A 615 -20.20 -13.72 29.44
N LEU A 616 -21.17 -14.53 29.84
CA LEU A 616 -22.47 -14.11 30.37
C LEU A 616 -22.65 -14.57 31.82
N TRP A 617 -23.44 -13.84 32.59
CA TRP A 617 -23.92 -14.15 33.92
C TRP A 617 -25.37 -13.67 34.12
N HIS A 618 -25.58 -12.37 34.35
CA HIS A 618 -26.87 -11.77 34.68
C HIS A 618 -27.29 -10.68 33.67
N GLU A 619 -26.94 -10.86 32.40
CA GLU A 619 -27.29 -9.91 31.35
C GLU A 619 -28.81 -9.84 31.15
N THR A 620 -29.30 -8.65 30.82
CA THR A 620 -30.73 -8.44 30.56
C THR A 620 -31.12 -8.96 29.17
N LYS A 621 -32.43 -9.03 28.89
CA LYS A 621 -32.92 -9.42 27.56
C LYS A 621 -32.34 -8.48 26.49
N GLU A 622 -32.33 -7.18 26.75
CA GLU A 622 -31.86 -6.15 25.83
C GLU A 622 -30.35 -6.26 25.57
N GLU A 623 -29.54 -6.53 26.60
CA GLU A 623 -28.09 -6.74 26.46
C GLU A 623 -27.81 -7.99 25.60
N MET A 624 -28.41 -9.12 25.95
CA MET A 624 -28.30 -10.35 25.16
C MET A 624 -28.78 -10.14 23.72
N MET A 625 -29.80 -9.29 23.53
CA MET A 625 -30.35 -8.99 22.21
C MET A 625 -29.31 -8.33 21.31
N VAL A 626 -28.61 -7.32 21.83
CA VAL A 626 -27.55 -6.60 21.11
C VAL A 626 -26.40 -7.54 20.73
N PHE A 627 -25.99 -8.39 21.66
CA PHE A 627 -24.94 -9.38 21.41
C PHE A 627 -25.36 -10.39 20.33
N LEU A 628 -26.55 -10.99 20.46
CA LEU A 628 -27.04 -11.99 19.50
C LEU A 628 -27.22 -11.41 18.09
N LYS A 629 -27.70 -10.16 17.97
CA LYS A 629 -27.76 -9.46 16.68
C LYS A 629 -26.38 -9.39 16.01
N SER A 630 -25.33 -9.08 16.77
CA SER A 630 -23.96 -9.04 16.25
C SER A 630 -23.48 -10.41 15.77
N ILE A 631 -23.82 -11.49 16.49
CA ILE A 631 -23.50 -12.86 16.08
C ILE A 631 -24.25 -13.27 14.80
N MET A 632 -25.54 -12.93 14.67
CA MET A 632 -26.32 -13.23 13.46
C MET A 632 -25.78 -12.46 12.23
N ARG A 633 -25.34 -11.21 12.40
CA ARG A 633 -24.67 -10.44 11.32
C ARG A 633 -23.37 -11.11 10.86
N MET A 634 -22.60 -11.71 11.77
CA MET A 634 -21.39 -12.47 11.42
C MET A 634 -21.70 -13.76 10.65
N ASP A 635 -22.76 -14.47 11.04
CA ASP A 635 -23.23 -15.68 10.35
C ASP A 635 -23.70 -15.37 8.91
N GLU A 636 -24.42 -14.26 8.72
CA GLU A 636 -24.83 -13.77 7.40
C GLU A 636 -23.63 -13.42 6.51
N ASP A 637 -22.65 -12.66 7.02
CA ASP A 637 -21.46 -12.26 6.26
C ASP A 637 -20.60 -13.46 5.86
N GLN A 638 -20.35 -14.41 6.77
CA GLN A 638 -19.63 -15.63 6.41
C GLN A 638 -20.39 -16.44 5.36
N CYS A 639 -21.71 -16.57 5.50
CA CYS A 639 -22.53 -17.30 4.54
C CYS A 639 -22.44 -16.67 3.14
N ALA A 640 -22.57 -15.35 3.05
CA ALA A 640 -22.46 -14.61 1.79
C ALA A 640 -21.09 -14.82 1.12
N ARG A 641 -19.98 -14.74 1.88
CA ARG A 641 -18.62 -14.97 1.35
C ARG A 641 -18.42 -16.41 0.88
N ARG A 642 -18.91 -17.40 1.64
CA ARG A 642 -18.83 -18.82 1.27
C ARG A 642 -19.62 -19.11 -0.02
N VAL A 643 -20.82 -18.56 -0.13
CA VAL A 643 -21.68 -18.70 -1.32
C VAL A 643 -21.03 -18.03 -2.53
N ALA A 644 -20.49 -16.82 -2.38
CA ALA A 644 -19.78 -16.13 -3.45
C ALA A 644 -18.61 -16.95 -3.98
N GLN A 645 -17.79 -17.55 -3.11
CA GLN A 645 -16.70 -18.42 -3.53
C GLN A 645 -17.21 -19.66 -4.28
N LYS A 646 -18.26 -20.32 -3.77
CA LYS A 646 -18.83 -21.53 -4.38
C LYS A 646 -19.39 -21.26 -5.78
N TYR A 647 -20.18 -20.21 -5.96
CA TYR A 647 -20.90 -19.96 -7.22
C TYR A 647 -20.09 -19.15 -8.23
N LEU A 648 -19.29 -18.17 -7.79
CA LEU A 648 -18.51 -17.33 -8.70
C LEU A 648 -17.12 -17.90 -9.00
N ARG A 649 -16.69 -18.95 -8.27
CA ARG A 649 -15.33 -19.53 -8.34
C ARG A 649 -14.23 -18.46 -8.16
N ILE A 650 -14.52 -17.42 -7.38
CA ILE A 650 -13.56 -16.38 -7.01
C ILE A 650 -13.05 -16.73 -5.62
N VAL A 651 -11.74 -16.68 -5.39
CA VAL A 651 -11.20 -16.87 -4.04
C VAL A 651 -11.23 -15.55 -3.29
N ASP A 652 -11.95 -15.53 -2.17
CA ASP A 652 -12.00 -14.37 -1.29
C ASP A 652 -10.80 -14.42 -0.31
N PRO A 653 -9.84 -13.48 -0.39
CA PRO A 653 -8.69 -13.43 0.52
C PRO A 653 -9.08 -13.11 1.97
N ASP A 654 -10.26 -12.52 2.18
CA ASP A 654 -10.77 -12.11 3.48
C ASP A 654 -11.72 -13.13 4.09
N TYR A 655 -11.84 -14.32 3.50
CA TYR A 655 -12.66 -15.40 4.06
C TYR A 655 -12.16 -15.86 5.44
N TYR A 656 -13.12 -16.11 6.32
CA TYR A 656 -12.88 -16.63 7.66
C TYR A 656 -13.96 -17.66 8.04
N GLU A 657 -13.59 -18.58 8.92
CA GLU A 657 -14.53 -19.48 9.61
C GLU A 657 -14.84 -18.92 11.00
N PHE A 658 -16.12 -18.75 11.31
CA PHE A 658 -16.61 -18.20 12.56
C PHE A 658 -17.34 -19.27 13.38
N GLU A 659 -16.98 -19.39 14.66
CA GLU A 659 -17.65 -20.25 15.64
C GLU A 659 -17.87 -19.43 16.92
N THR A 660 -19.08 -19.46 17.46
CA THR A 660 -19.45 -18.69 18.66
C THR A 660 -19.50 -19.59 19.89
N HIS A 661 -18.84 -19.16 20.96
CA HIS A 661 -18.82 -19.78 22.27
C HIS A 661 -19.28 -18.80 23.33
N ILE A 662 -20.38 -19.13 24.00
CA ILE A 662 -20.96 -18.37 25.10
C ILE A 662 -20.66 -19.13 26.40
N PHE A 663 -19.96 -18.52 27.34
CA PHE A 663 -19.68 -19.11 28.65
C PHE A 663 -20.61 -18.50 29.68
N PHE A 664 -21.66 -19.25 30.02
CA PHE A 664 -22.68 -18.85 30.97
C PHE A 664 -22.25 -19.25 32.38
N ASP A 665 -21.98 -18.25 33.21
CA ASP A 665 -21.56 -18.43 34.59
C ASP A 665 -22.77 -18.66 35.50
N ASP A 666 -22.65 -19.57 36.47
CA ASP A 666 -23.72 -19.93 37.42
C ASP A 666 -25.08 -20.23 36.74
N ALA A 667 -25.05 -21.17 35.79
CA ALA A 667 -26.14 -21.44 34.86
C ALA A 667 -27.29 -22.28 35.43
N PHE A 668 -27.16 -22.75 36.67
CA PHE A 668 -28.07 -23.73 37.28
C PHE A 668 -28.60 -23.24 38.63
N GLU A 669 -29.87 -23.53 38.89
CA GLU A 669 -30.57 -23.23 40.14
C GLU A 669 -31.37 -24.45 40.61
N ILE A 670 -31.65 -24.52 41.92
CA ILE A 670 -32.50 -25.58 42.49
C ILE A 670 -33.93 -25.35 41.97
N SER A 671 -34.64 -26.43 41.66
CA SER A 671 -36.00 -26.33 41.15
C SER A 671 -36.98 -25.85 42.20
N ASP A 672 -38.01 -25.12 41.79
CA ASP A 672 -39.07 -24.67 42.70
C ASP A 672 -39.99 -25.81 43.18
N HIS A 673 -39.88 -26.99 42.57
CA HIS A 673 -40.76 -28.13 42.79
C HIS A 673 -40.13 -29.24 43.63
N SER A 674 -38.81 -29.32 43.65
CA SER A 674 -38.04 -30.29 44.42
C SER A 674 -36.64 -29.74 44.74
N ASP A 675 -36.20 -29.94 45.98
CA ASP A 675 -34.85 -29.54 46.42
C ASP A 675 -33.74 -30.42 45.79
N ASP A 676 -34.12 -31.57 45.22
CA ASP A 676 -33.21 -32.53 44.60
C ASP A 676 -33.01 -32.31 43.09
N ASP A 677 -33.91 -31.58 42.40
CA ASP A 677 -33.76 -31.32 40.97
C ASP A 677 -33.05 -29.98 40.70
N ILE A 678 -32.07 -30.03 39.80
CA ILE A 678 -31.33 -28.85 39.34
C ILE A 678 -31.85 -28.47 37.95
N GLN A 679 -32.31 -27.23 37.80
CA GLN A 679 -32.78 -26.68 36.54
C GLN A 679 -31.87 -25.56 36.01
N CYS A 680 -31.97 -25.25 34.72
CA CYS A 680 -31.31 -24.06 34.17
C CYS A 680 -31.91 -22.80 34.77
N ASN A 681 -31.07 -21.83 35.09
CA ASN A 681 -31.50 -20.57 35.66
C ASN A 681 -32.39 -19.76 34.69
N ARG A 682 -33.09 -18.75 35.24
CA ARG A 682 -33.90 -17.80 34.46
C ARG A 682 -33.14 -17.18 33.27
N PHE A 683 -31.87 -16.83 33.43
CA PHE A 683 -31.11 -16.11 32.40
C PHE A 683 -30.77 -16.99 31.19
N VAL A 684 -30.53 -18.29 31.41
CA VAL A 684 -30.37 -19.28 30.34
C VAL A 684 -31.69 -19.45 29.58
N LYS A 685 -32.84 -19.43 30.27
CA LYS A 685 -34.16 -19.45 29.63
C LYS A 685 -34.37 -18.21 28.74
N ILE A 686 -34.04 -17.02 29.26
CA ILE A 686 -34.07 -15.76 28.49
C ILE A 686 -33.20 -15.84 27.23
N LEU A 687 -31.97 -16.38 27.34
CA LEU A 687 -31.10 -16.56 26.19
C LEU A 687 -31.77 -17.42 25.10
N VAL A 688 -32.36 -18.55 25.48
CA VAL A 688 -33.04 -19.46 24.54
C VAL A 688 -34.19 -18.76 23.82
N ASP A 689 -35.00 -17.99 24.56
CA ASP A 689 -36.16 -17.29 24.01
C ASP A 689 -35.77 -16.11 23.09
N THR A 690 -34.65 -15.45 23.38
CA THR A 690 -34.18 -14.26 22.65
C THR A 690 -33.51 -14.60 21.32
N ILE A 691 -33.04 -15.83 21.13
CA ILE A 691 -32.32 -16.26 19.91
C ILE A 691 -33.20 -16.19 18.64
N ASP A 692 -34.46 -16.63 18.73
CA ASP A 692 -35.41 -16.61 17.60
C ASP A 692 -35.80 -15.17 17.22
N GLU A 693 -35.95 -14.30 18.23
CA GLU A 693 -36.18 -12.87 18.05
C GLU A 693 -34.97 -12.21 17.36
N ALA A 694 -33.74 -12.56 17.77
CA ALA A 694 -32.51 -12.09 17.13
C ALA A 694 -32.43 -12.40 15.65
N ALA A 695 -32.66 -13.68 15.32
CA ALA A 695 -32.62 -14.14 13.94
C ALA A 695 -33.69 -13.42 13.12
N SER A 696 -34.89 -13.25 13.69
CA SER A 696 -36.00 -12.63 12.98
C SER A 696 -35.75 -11.14 12.68
N GLU A 697 -35.18 -10.42 13.64
CA GLU A 697 -34.85 -9.01 13.48
C GLU A 697 -33.70 -8.77 12.49
N VAL A 698 -32.62 -9.57 12.54
CA VAL A 698 -31.48 -9.37 11.63
C VAL A 698 -31.86 -9.73 10.18
N HIS A 699 -32.57 -10.84 9.99
CA HIS A 699 -32.98 -11.29 8.66
C HIS A 699 -34.28 -10.66 8.14
N GLN A 700 -34.93 -9.81 8.94
CA GLN A 700 -36.15 -9.09 8.57
C GLN A 700 -37.27 -10.05 8.10
N THR A 701 -37.36 -11.22 8.73
CA THR A 701 -38.37 -12.25 8.47
C THR A 701 -38.49 -13.13 9.71
N ASN A 702 -39.69 -13.61 10.02
CA ASN A 702 -39.89 -14.56 11.12
C ASN A 702 -39.10 -15.85 10.89
N ILE A 703 -38.04 -16.04 11.66
CA ILE A 703 -37.17 -17.22 11.66
C ILE A 703 -37.30 -17.89 13.02
N ARG A 704 -37.58 -19.20 13.00
CA ARG A 704 -37.49 -20.06 14.19
C ARG A 704 -36.35 -21.04 14.03
N LEU A 705 -35.41 -21.01 14.95
CA LEU A 705 -34.30 -21.94 14.98
C LEU A 705 -34.74 -23.30 15.52
N ARG A 706 -34.02 -24.35 15.13
CA ARG A 706 -34.23 -25.66 15.71
C ARG A 706 -33.80 -25.64 17.18
N PRO A 707 -34.50 -26.37 18.06
CA PRO A 707 -34.07 -26.51 19.45
C PRO A 707 -32.61 -26.98 19.55
N PRO A 708 -31.84 -26.49 20.53
CA PRO A 708 -30.44 -26.84 20.67
C PRO A 708 -30.25 -28.32 21.00
N LYS A 709 -29.15 -28.90 20.50
CA LYS A 709 -28.67 -30.20 20.97
C LYS A 709 -28.06 -30.02 22.36
N LYS A 710 -28.56 -30.78 23.33
CA LYS A 710 -28.14 -30.73 24.73
C LYS A 710 -27.10 -31.82 25.00
N TYR A 711 -25.98 -31.46 25.63
CA TYR A 711 -24.92 -32.40 25.99
C TYR A 711 -24.54 -32.22 27.48
N PRO A 712 -24.49 -33.30 28.27
CA PRO A 712 -23.88 -33.25 29.59
C PRO A 712 -22.36 -33.04 29.46
N THR A 713 -21.77 -32.23 30.32
CA THR A 713 -20.33 -31.97 30.32
C THR A 713 -19.74 -32.05 31.73
N PRO A 714 -18.42 -32.26 31.88
CA PRO A 714 -17.80 -32.34 33.21
C PRO A 714 -18.01 -31.09 34.08
N TYR A 715 -18.19 -29.92 33.44
CA TYR A 715 -18.40 -28.62 34.11
C TYR A 715 -19.88 -28.21 34.23
N GLY A 716 -20.83 -29.06 33.83
CA GLY A 716 -22.26 -28.76 33.84
C GLY A 716 -22.95 -29.28 32.58
N GLY A 717 -23.28 -28.37 31.66
CA GLY A 717 -23.96 -28.71 30.41
C GLY A 717 -23.48 -27.88 29.22
N ARG A 718 -23.94 -28.26 28.03
CA ARG A 718 -23.69 -27.52 26.79
C ARG A 718 -24.89 -27.58 25.85
N LEU A 719 -25.25 -26.43 25.30
CA LEU A 719 -26.26 -26.26 24.27
C LEU A 719 -25.60 -25.91 22.95
N VAL A 720 -25.99 -26.58 21.86
CA VAL A 720 -25.41 -26.36 20.52
C VAL A 720 -26.51 -26.06 19.52
N TRP A 721 -26.42 -24.90 18.87
CA TRP A 721 -27.26 -24.46 17.76
C TRP A 721 -26.46 -24.44 16.46
N THR A 722 -27.15 -24.70 15.36
CA THR A 722 -26.69 -24.41 14.01
C THR A 722 -27.49 -23.21 13.51
N LEU A 723 -26.80 -22.10 13.23
CA LEU A 723 -27.41 -20.85 12.74
C LEU A 723 -27.79 -20.96 11.25
N PRO A 724 -28.61 -20.03 10.70
CA PRO A 724 -29.10 -20.12 9.33
C PRO A 724 -27.99 -20.16 8.26
N GLY A 725 -26.90 -19.44 8.49
CA GLY A 725 -25.67 -19.45 7.70
C GLY A 725 -24.77 -20.67 7.92
N LYS A 726 -25.28 -21.72 8.58
CA LYS A 726 -24.58 -22.97 8.91
C LYS A 726 -23.37 -22.80 9.86
N THR A 727 -23.19 -21.64 10.51
CA THR A 727 -22.20 -21.52 11.60
C THR A 727 -22.72 -22.16 12.88
N LYS A 728 -21.81 -22.46 13.81
CA LYS A 728 -22.15 -23.08 15.11
C LYS A 728 -22.13 -22.03 16.21
N MET A 729 -23.17 -22.07 17.04
CA MET A 729 -23.24 -21.32 18.29
C MET A 729 -23.35 -22.30 19.45
N ILE A 730 -22.46 -22.18 20.42
CA ILE A 730 -22.29 -23.12 21.52
C ILE A 730 -22.38 -22.36 22.84
N ALA A 731 -23.39 -22.65 23.67
CA ALA A 731 -23.45 -22.16 25.04
C ALA A 731 -22.94 -23.23 26.01
N HIS A 732 -21.87 -22.89 26.72
CA HIS A 732 -21.30 -23.66 27.81
C HIS A 732 -21.95 -23.23 29.12
N LEU A 733 -22.74 -24.11 29.73
CA LEU A 733 -23.46 -23.88 30.97
C LEU A 733 -22.61 -24.36 32.15
N LYS A 734 -22.11 -23.43 32.96
CA LYS A 734 -21.24 -23.75 34.10
C LYS A 734 -22.08 -24.00 35.36
N ASP A 735 -21.80 -25.13 35.99
CA ASP A 735 -22.29 -25.48 37.32
C ASP A 735 -21.30 -24.96 38.38
N LYS A 736 -21.78 -24.10 39.29
CA LYS A 736 -20.97 -23.46 40.34
C LYS A 736 -20.34 -24.47 41.29
N ASP A 737 -20.94 -25.65 41.44
CA ASP A 737 -20.49 -26.69 42.35
C ASP A 737 -19.40 -27.56 41.71
N ARG A 738 -19.29 -27.55 40.37
CA ARG A 738 -18.29 -28.34 39.61
C ARG A 738 -17.09 -27.52 39.17
N ILE A 739 -17.28 -26.25 38.81
CA ILE A 739 -16.22 -25.39 38.29
C ILE A 739 -16.24 -24.00 38.92
N ARG A 740 -15.07 -23.36 39.02
CA ARG A 740 -14.95 -22.01 39.57
C ARG A 740 -15.83 -21.02 38.80
N HIS A 741 -16.69 -20.33 39.53
CA HIS A 741 -17.54 -19.26 39.02
C HIS A 741 -16.76 -17.93 38.92
N ARG A 742 -17.34 -16.91 38.29
CA ARG A 742 -16.89 -15.56 37.91
C ARG A 742 -16.34 -15.44 36.49
N LYS A 743 -16.55 -14.24 35.91
CA LYS A 743 -16.10 -13.85 34.56
C LYS A 743 -14.63 -14.21 34.26
N ARG A 744 -13.70 -13.95 35.19
CA ARG A 744 -12.26 -14.30 35.00
C ARG A 744 -12.02 -15.80 34.85
N TRP A 745 -12.74 -16.64 35.59
CA TRP A 745 -12.60 -18.10 35.47
C TRP A 745 -13.24 -18.63 34.19
N SER A 746 -14.33 -18.00 33.72
CA SER A 746 -14.87 -18.27 32.38
C SER A 746 -13.87 -17.91 31.28
N GLN A 747 -13.11 -16.82 31.45
CA GLN A 747 -12.06 -16.44 30.50
C GLN A 747 -10.93 -17.47 30.43
N VAL A 748 -10.46 -17.94 31.59
CA VAL A 748 -9.46 -19.01 31.66
C VAL A 748 -10.01 -20.30 31.02
N MET A 749 -11.26 -20.66 31.30
CA MET A 749 -11.88 -21.88 30.79
C MET A 749 -11.90 -21.93 29.26
N TYR A 750 -12.27 -20.87 28.57
CA TYR A 750 -12.31 -20.91 27.10
C TYR A 750 -10.91 -21.00 26.48
N MET A 751 -9.89 -20.38 27.11
CA MET A 751 -8.52 -20.50 26.62
C MET A 751 -8.04 -21.96 26.69
N TYR A 752 -8.27 -22.64 27.82
CA TYR A 752 -7.93 -24.06 27.96
C TYR A 752 -8.77 -24.97 27.06
N TYR A 753 -10.07 -24.68 26.91
CA TYR A 753 -10.97 -25.46 26.06
C TYR A 753 -10.58 -25.36 24.57
N LEU A 754 -10.37 -24.14 24.06
CA LEU A 754 -10.13 -23.89 22.64
C LEU A 754 -8.68 -24.14 22.23
N LEU A 755 -7.72 -23.66 23.02
CA LEU A 755 -6.29 -23.81 22.67
C LEU A 755 -5.72 -25.13 23.19
N GLY A 756 -6.06 -25.52 24.42
CA GLY A 756 -5.59 -26.78 25.00
C GLY A 756 -6.29 -27.99 24.37
N HIS A 757 -7.57 -28.18 24.71
CA HIS A 757 -8.31 -29.38 24.33
C HIS A 757 -8.64 -29.46 22.83
N ARG A 758 -9.12 -28.36 22.22
CA ARG A 758 -9.57 -28.39 20.81
C ARG A 758 -8.44 -28.29 19.78
N LEU A 759 -7.24 -27.82 20.17
CA LEU A 759 -6.13 -27.61 19.24
C LEU A 759 -4.87 -28.42 19.62
N MET A 760 -4.39 -28.31 20.87
CA MET A 760 -3.14 -28.96 21.28
C MET A 760 -3.28 -30.46 21.53
N GLU A 761 -4.42 -30.95 22.01
CA GLU A 761 -4.67 -32.39 22.24
C GLU A 761 -5.00 -33.16 20.95
N LEU A 762 -5.18 -32.49 19.81
CA LEU A 762 -5.44 -33.17 18.53
C LEU A 762 -4.29 -34.12 18.17
N PRO A 763 -4.56 -35.36 17.70
CA PRO A 763 -3.54 -36.33 17.29
C PRO A 763 -2.98 -36.00 15.89
N ILE A 764 -2.46 -34.78 15.72
CA ILE A 764 -1.86 -34.28 14.48
C ILE A 764 -0.40 -33.87 14.69
N SER A 765 0.36 -33.74 13.59
CA SER A 765 1.77 -33.35 13.64
C SER A 765 1.97 -31.97 14.27
N VAL A 766 3.11 -31.78 14.94
CA VAL A 766 3.46 -30.52 15.62
C VAL A 766 3.50 -29.35 14.64
N ASP A 767 4.08 -29.56 13.45
CA ASP A 767 4.13 -28.56 12.38
C ASP A 767 2.73 -28.09 11.96
N ARG A 768 1.77 -29.03 11.85
CA ARG A 768 0.40 -28.72 11.47
C ARG A 768 -0.33 -27.94 12.57
N LYS A 769 -0.12 -28.32 13.84
CA LYS A 769 -0.63 -27.56 15.01
C LYS A 769 -0.12 -26.13 15.00
N GLU A 770 1.15 -25.93 14.68
CA GLU A 770 1.76 -24.60 14.66
C GLU A 770 1.11 -23.69 13.60
N VAL A 771 0.88 -24.21 12.39
CA VAL A 771 0.21 -23.47 11.31
C VAL A 771 -1.25 -23.17 11.67
N MET A 772 -1.99 -24.17 12.16
CA MET A 772 -3.38 -23.97 12.60
C MET A 772 -3.46 -22.93 13.74
N ALA A 773 -2.54 -22.99 14.71
CA ALA A 773 -2.47 -22.04 15.82
C ALA A 773 -2.13 -20.61 15.36
N GLU A 774 -1.35 -20.46 14.28
CA GLU A 774 -0.99 -19.17 13.72
C GLU A 774 -2.19 -18.48 13.03
N ASN A 775 -3.09 -19.25 12.42
CA ASN A 775 -4.28 -18.77 11.72
C ASN A 775 -5.57 -18.85 12.56
N THR A 776 -5.46 -19.27 13.83
CA THR A 776 -6.57 -19.31 14.79
C THR A 776 -6.56 -18.05 15.66
N TYR A 777 -7.70 -17.39 15.75
CA TYR A 777 -7.91 -16.18 16.52
C TYR A 777 -9.06 -16.34 17.52
N LEU A 778 -8.87 -15.80 18.72
CA LEU A 778 -9.88 -15.74 19.79
C LEU A 778 -10.40 -14.31 19.88
N LEU A 779 -11.66 -14.08 19.55
CA LEU A 779 -12.32 -12.79 19.70
C LEU A 779 -13.03 -12.75 21.05
N THR A 780 -12.52 -11.98 22.01
CA THR A 780 -13.13 -11.85 23.34
C THR A 780 -14.21 -10.78 23.32
N LEU A 781 -15.39 -11.13 23.83
CA LEU A 781 -16.61 -10.33 23.81
C LEU A 781 -17.25 -10.28 25.20
N ASP A 782 -17.90 -9.16 25.52
CA ASP A 782 -18.86 -9.05 26.62
C ASP A 782 -20.30 -9.14 26.06
N GLY A 783 -21.26 -9.41 26.95
CA GLY A 783 -22.66 -9.67 26.60
C GLY A 783 -23.47 -8.46 26.13
N ASP A 784 -22.90 -7.26 26.15
CA ASP A 784 -23.54 -5.98 25.85
C ASP A 784 -22.95 -5.29 24.59
N ILE A 785 -22.16 -6.03 23.80
CA ILE A 785 -21.37 -5.44 22.72
C ILE A 785 -22.05 -5.57 21.36
N ASP A 786 -22.20 -4.42 20.70
CA ASP A 786 -22.66 -4.30 19.33
C ASP A 786 -21.48 -4.13 18.36
N PHE A 787 -21.37 -4.99 17.36
CA PHE A 787 -20.32 -4.87 16.34
C PHE A 787 -20.76 -5.39 14.97
N ASN A 788 -20.01 -4.96 13.93
CA ASN A 788 -20.24 -5.37 12.55
C ASN A 788 -19.08 -6.21 12.00
N PRO A 789 -19.31 -7.08 10.99
CA PRO A 789 -18.27 -7.91 10.38
C PRO A 789 -17.08 -7.14 9.82
N SER A 790 -17.30 -5.90 9.36
CA SER A 790 -16.24 -5.00 8.89
C SER A 790 -15.24 -4.64 9.98
N ALA A 791 -15.68 -4.51 11.24
CA ALA A 791 -14.82 -4.22 12.39
C ALA A 791 -13.92 -5.42 12.74
N VAL A 792 -14.46 -6.64 12.67
CA VAL A 792 -13.69 -7.87 12.88
C VAL A 792 -12.66 -8.06 11.77
N THR A 793 -13.06 -7.81 10.51
CA THR A 793 -12.15 -7.87 9.35
C THR A 793 -10.95 -6.92 9.53
N LEU A 794 -11.17 -5.70 10.03
CA LEU A 794 -10.10 -4.74 10.34
C LEU A 794 -9.12 -5.26 11.42
N LEU A 795 -9.60 -5.96 12.44
CA LEU A 795 -8.75 -6.57 13.46
C LEU A 795 -7.91 -7.72 12.89
N VAL A 796 -8.54 -8.58 12.08
CA VAL A 796 -7.85 -9.70 11.40
C VAL A 796 -6.75 -9.17 10.47
N ASP A 797 -7.01 -8.10 9.72
CA ASP A 797 -6.00 -7.48 8.85
C ASP A 797 -4.77 -6.99 9.62
N LEU A 798 -4.99 -6.36 10.77
CA LEU A 798 -3.89 -5.92 11.65
C LEU A 798 -3.07 -7.12 12.17
N MET A 799 -3.74 -8.23 12.48
CA MET A 799 -3.09 -9.46 12.93
C MET A 799 -2.33 -10.18 11.80
N LYS A 800 -2.90 -10.24 10.59
CA LYS A 800 -2.24 -10.81 9.39
C LYS A 800 -0.96 -10.03 9.04
N LYS A 801 -0.98 -8.69 9.16
CA LYS A 801 0.18 -7.83 8.86
C LYS A 801 1.44 -8.13 9.67
N ASN A 802 1.30 -8.56 10.92
CA ASN A 802 2.43 -8.86 11.79
C ASN A 802 2.23 -10.18 12.53
N LYS A 803 2.88 -11.24 12.06
CA LYS A 803 2.87 -12.58 12.69
C LYS A 803 3.33 -12.60 14.16
N ASN A 804 4.10 -11.58 14.56
CA ASN A 804 4.57 -11.44 15.93
C ASN A 804 3.57 -10.71 16.84
N LEU A 805 2.48 -10.17 16.31
CA LEU A 805 1.43 -9.53 17.08
C LEU A 805 0.58 -10.60 17.80
N GLY A 806 0.57 -10.51 19.13
CA GLY A 806 -0.18 -11.45 19.98
C GLY A 806 -1.64 -11.08 20.18
N ALA A 807 -1.98 -9.80 20.19
CA ALA A 807 -3.34 -9.30 20.36
C ALA A 807 -3.56 -7.97 19.63
N ALA A 808 -4.80 -7.75 19.18
CA ALA A 808 -5.28 -6.48 18.64
C ALA A 808 -6.59 -6.09 19.33
N CYS A 809 -6.70 -4.84 19.77
CA CYS A 809 -7.88 -4.34 20.49
C CYS A 809 -8.64 -3.36 19.60
N GLY A 810 -9.94 -3.56 19.43
CA GLY A 810 -10.77 -2.59 18.74
C GLY A 810 -11.12 -1.41 19.65
N ARG A 811 -11.52 -0.29 19.03
CA ARG A 811 -11.97 0.89 19.77
C ARG A 811 -13.43 0.70 20.16
N ILE A 812 -13.72 0.90 21.44
CA ILE A 812 -15.07 0.86 22.00
C ILE A 812 -15.45 2.27 22.43
N HIS A 813 -16.71 2.63 22.27
CA HIS A 813 -17.24 3.90 22.74
C HIS A 813 -18.65 3.69 23.31
N PRO A 814 -19.00 4.35 24.42
CA PRO A 814 -20.32 4.22 25.00
C PRO A 814 -21.38 4.88 24.10
N ILE A 815 -22.56 4.29 24.08
CA ILE A 815 -23.74 4.80 23.39
C ILE A 815 -24.60 5.57 24.41
N GLY A 816 -25.16 6.71 24.01
CA GLY A 816 -25.97 7.57 24.88
C GLY A 816 -25.77 9.06 24.59
N SER A 817 -26.51 9.90 25.32
CA SER A 817 -26.47 11.36 25.23
C SER A 817 -26.14 12.01 26.58
N GLY A 818 -25.61 13.23 26.54
CA GLY A 818 -25.30 14.03 27.73
C GLY A 818 -23.82 14.17 28.09
N PRO A 819 -23.47 15.08 29.03
CA PRO A 819 -22.08 15.46 29.32
C PRO A 819 -21.23 14.31 29.86
N MET A 820 -21.81 13.41 30.66
CA MET A 820 -21.10 12.25 31.22
C MET A 820 -20.66 11.29 30.10
N VAL A 821 -21.54 11.00 29.14
CA VAL A 821 -21.22 10.15 27.98
C VAL A 821 -20.13 10.79 27.12
N TRP A 822 -20.13 12.12 26.97
CA TRP A 822 -19.07 12.84 26.25
C TRP A 822 -17.72 12.71 26.96
N TYR A 823 -17.69 12.87 28.28
CA TYR A 823 -16.48 12.66 29.07
C TYR A 823 -15.96 11.23 28.93
N GLN A 824 -16.83 10.23 29.04
CA GLN A 824 -16.44 8.84 28.83
C GLN A 824 -15.90 8.60 27.41
N LYS A 825 -16.56 9.10 26.37
CA LYS A 825 -16.07 9.01 24.98
C LYS A 825 -14.67 9.60 24.82
N PHE A 826 -14.39 10.72 25.49
CA PHE A 826 -13.08 11.35 25.50
C PHE A 826 -12.03 10.51 26.24
N GLU A 827 -12.36 9.99 27.43
CA GLU A 827 -11.48 9.12 28.21
C GLU A 827 -11.10 7.84 27.43
N TYR A 828 -12.09 7.16 26.82
CA TYR A 828 -11.85 6.02 25.95
C TYR A 828 -10.99 6.38 24.72
N ALA A 829 -11.17 7.57 24.14
CA ALA A 829 -10.35 8.03 23.03
C ALA A 829 -8.89 8.27 23.43
N ILE A 830 -8.65 8.91 24.58
CA ILE A 830 -7.29 9.13 25.11
C ILE A 830 -6.60 7.80 25.40
N GLY A 831 -7.28 6.87 26.09
CA GLY A 831 -6.73 5.54 26.35
C GLY A 831 -6.35 4.82 25.05
N HIS A 832 -7.19 4.92 24.03
CA HIS A 832 -6.94 4.28 22.74
C HIS A 832 -5.85 4.95 21.89
N TRP A 833 -5.77 6.28 21.85
CA TRP A 833 -4.83 6.98 20.97
C TRP A 833 -3.47 7.26 21.60
N LEU A 834 -3.40 7.48 22.91
CA LEU A 834 -2.16 7.79 23.62
C LEU A 834 -1.64 6.54 24.33
N GLN A 835 -2.39 6.00 25.28
CA GLN A 835 -1.90 4.92 26.14
C GLN A 835 -1.59 3.65 25.34
N LYS A 836 -2.48 3.21 24.45
CA LYS A 836 -2.24 2.03 23.59
C LYS A 836 -1.12 2.23 22.58
N ALA A 837 -0.99 3.45 22.03
CA ALA A 837 0.11 3.77 21.11
C ALA A 837 1.46 3.70 21.84
N THR A 838 1.53 4.22 23.08
CA THR A 838 2.70 4.12 23.94
C THR A 838 3.01 2.67 24.32
N GLU A 839 2.01 1.87 24.72
CA GLU A 839 2.18 0.43 24.99
C GLU A 839 2.74 -0.33 23.79
N HIS A 840 2.24 -0.03 22.58
CA HIS A 840 2.75 -0.60 21.34
C HIS A 840 4.20 -0.19 21.06
N MET A 841 4.59 1.06 21.34
CA MET A 841 5.97 1.53 21.19
C MET A 841 6.94 0.89 22.20
N ILE A 842 6.49 0.66 23.42
CA ILE A 842 7.27 0.02 24.49
C ILE A 842 7.30 -1.51 24.31
N GLY A 843 6.34 -2.08 23.59
CA GLY A 843 6.22 -3.53 23.37
C GLY A 843 5.65 -4.29 24.57
N CYS A 844 5.03 -3.58 25.52
CA CYS A 844 4.41 -4.15 26.72
C CYS A 844 2.96 -3.69 26.82
N VAL A 845 2.03 -4.63 26.94
CA VAL A 845 0.60 -4.36 27.16
C VAL A 845 0.33 -4.44 28.65
N LEU A 846 -0.05 -3.31 29.27
CA LEU A 846 -0.35 -3.25 30.71
C LEU A 846 -1.75 -3.80 31.01
N CYS A 847 -2.73 -3.56 30.12
CA CYS A 847 -4.09 -4.07 30.24
C CYS A 847 -4.74 -4.21 28.87
N SER A 848 -5.08 -5.42 28.40
CA SER A 848 -5.93 -5.58 27.22
C SER A 848 -7.40 -5.48 27.63
N PRO A 849 -8.24 -4.64 26.99
CA PRO A 849 -9.68 -4.66 27.24
C PRO A 849 -10.24 -6.05 26.87
N GLY A 850 -11.07 -6.62 27.74
CA GLY A 850 -11.71 -7.93 27.49
C GLY A 850 -12.88 -7.88 26.49
N CYS A 851 -13.40 -6.68 26.24
CA CYS A 851 -14.68 -6.46 25.57
C CYS A 851 -14.62 -6.60 24.03
N PHE A 852 -13.59 -6.16 23.32
CA PHE A 852 -13.52 -6.38 21.86
C PHE A 852 -12.08 -6.49 21.40
N SER A 853 -11.49 -7.64 21.72
CA SER A 853 -10.06 -7.91 21.50
C SER A 853 -9.84 -9.25 20.81
N LEU A 854 -8.96 -9.27 19.83
CA LEU A 854 -8.60 -10.44 19.04
C LEU A 854 -7.21 -10.94 19.46
N PHE A 855 -7.12 -12.17 19.95
CA PHE A 855 -5.87 -12.82 20.36
C PHE A 855 -5.45 -13.90 19.37
N ARG A 856 -4.15 -14.02 19.10
CA ARG A 856 -3.62 -15.12 18.26
C ARG A 856 -3.41 -16.38 19.10
N GLY A 857 -3.90 -17.52 18.61
CA GLY A 857 -3.75 -18.82 19.26
C GLY A 857 -2.29 -19.15 19.59
N LYS A 858 -1.40 -19.13 18.59
CA LYS A 858 0.04 -19.43 18.75
C LYS A 858 0.70 -18.64 19.88
N ARG A 859 0.54 -17.31 19.86
CA ARG A 859 1.17 -16.41 20.86
C ARG A 859 0.59 -16.56 22.26
N THR A 860 -0.65 -17.01 22.35
CA THR A 860 -1.32 -17.26 23.64
C THR A 860 -0.84 -18.58 24.23
N ILE A 861 -0.66 -19.61 23.40
CA ILE A 861 -0.10 -20.92 23.82
C ILE A 861 1.33 -20.77 24.34
N ASP A 862 2.19 -20.05 23.61
CA ASP A 862 3.61 -19.82 23.98
C ASP A 862 3.77 -19.13 25.35
N ARG A 863 2.74 -18.46 25.87
CA ARG A 863 2.74 -17.78 27.17
C ARG A 863 2.00 -18.54 28.28
N LEU A 864 1.15 -19.50 27.90
CA LEU A 864 0.42 -20.36 28.84
C LEU A 864 1.30 -21.52 29.34
N ASN A 865 2.24 -21.96 28.50
CA ASN A 865 3.35 -22.84 28.85
C ASN A 865 4.53 -22.03 29.39
#